data_AF-A0A965UKF1-F1
#
_entry.id   AF-A0A965UKF1-F1
#
_cell.length_a   1.000
_cell.length_b   1.000
_cell.length_c   1.000
_cell.angle_alpha   90.00
_cell.angle_beta   90.00
_cell.angle_gamma   90.00
#
_symmetry.space_group_name_H-M   'P 1'
#
loop_
_entity.id
_entity.type
_entity.pdbx_description
1 polymer ?
#
loop_
_entity_poly.entity_id
_entity_poly.type
_entity_poly.pdbx_seq_one_letter_code
_entity_poly.pdbx_strand_id
1 'polypeptide(L)'
;MSAKELLSAVLSPDGLYCIVGLKKGGGVRQKFFASLDECEAEIAYLLQHNHDVYFACSKYEKSTTRTRDNVKTIKAFWLDIDCGPAKTYKDRDEGDKALKEFCQKLKLPEPTLVNSGRGLHAYWVLTEGITKEEWLPVANRLKALCDEFGLDADHSRTADCASILRVPGTLNLKDDPPNPVEMVSMGGDVTYADFKDTLGVLVPPPGYSVPKQELNELTKHLAGNQENWFKEIVRRTIKGEGCAQIETIMVNQDTVDYNLWRAGLSVAWACEDRDEAIHKISEGHPDYSFENTIRKAADTGGPQRCETFAKWNPEGCVGCPHQGKIPGPIALGKKVIRAAPKAAPEKTETKDAEDTYPAYPSPYFRGKNGGVYKFVDEKEVCVYQHDLYVVKRLKDPQKGETIWLRLHLPRDGVKEFALPLTELLTKEKLRERLAWHGVSALQDQMNNIMYYINSFVNELQYKTEVEVMRMQFGWADKDTKFIVGEQEIMAGKIRYSPPSYITSSIAETLKPCGSLEEWKSVINTYDREGFEPHAFGFFTAFGSPLIKHLNLKGAVINLINNRSGTGKTTVALAMHSVWGHPEETMLIAKDTQNVKLHRLGIMGNLPIACDEITNIAPEDASDFLYAVSQGRARGRLKSNENAERLNTAKWALICLTTSNASIYDKLTSIKSSPDGEMMRLIEYQIPEIDLISKEEAGQIFPKLYQNYGHAGRIYGQWLVGNLEEAIEMVKATQAALDAQVNFSNRERFWSGVAACNIAGALIAEKLGLIDIDIKRVFKWVVQEFKRMRKEIKPPATNQASVITEFLDSHRGSILVINGDADKRTGMEQLPILEPKFELVVRWEPDTNLLFINASKLRKYCSDRQITLKDILSALAVDGSYGGVVKKRMGKGTKIPGAGTDAHVFDCSKGDFIDVSGYTQALQNSKDEDTQP
;
A
#
# COMPACT_ATOMS: atom_id res chain seq x y z
N MET A 1 63.54 47.82 -26.17
CA MET A 1 62.68 46.62 -26.10
C MET A 1 61.25 47.03 -26.40
N SER A 2 60.53 46.27 -27.24
CA SER A 2 59.23 46.63 -27.81
C SER A 2 58.06 46.03 -27.03
N ALA A 3 56.85 46.59 -27.21
CA ALA A 3 55.62 46.02 -26.68
C ALA A 3 55.44 44.54 -27.05
N LYS A 4 55.83 44.16 -28.27
CA LYS A 4 55.76 42.80 -28.80
C LYS A 4 56.60 41.82 -28.00
N GLU A 5 57.76 42.22 -27.50
CA GLU A 5 58.63 41.37 -26.68
C GLU A 5 57.93 40.99 -25.36
N LEU A 6 57.39 41.96 -24.62
CA LEU A 6 56.65 41.67 -23.38
C LEU A 6 55.41 40.81 -23.66
N LEU A 7 54.57 41.21 -24.62
CA LEU A 7 53.31 40.52 -24.91
C LEU A 7 53.56 39.08 -25.40
N SER A 8 54.65 38.83 -26.13
CA SER A 8 55.03 37.48 -26.55
C SER A 8 55.53 36.61 -25.39
N ALA A 9 56.15 37.22 -24.38
CA ALA A 9 56.65 36.52 -23.21
C ALA A 9 55.50 36.14 -22.26
N VAL A 10 54.71 37.13 -21.83
CA VAL A 10 53.74 37.00 -20.72
C VAL A 10 52.37 36.43 -21.12
N LEU A 11 52.07 36.34 -22.44
CA LEU A 11 50.80 35.81 -22.93
C LEU A 11 51.01 34.52 -23.72
N SER A 12 50.02 33.62 -23.61
CA SER A 12 49.99 32.37 -24.39
C SER A 12 49.77 32.65 -25.89
N PRO A 13 50.33 31.82 -26.79
CA PRO A 13 50.02 31.87 -28.22
C PRO A 13 48.55 31.51 -28.52
N ASP A 14 47.87 30.80 -27.62
CA ASP A 14 46.47 30.38 -27.81
C ASP A 14 45.45 31.42 -27.26
N GLY A 15 44.41 31.69 -28.05
CA GLY A 15 43.31 32.61 -27.73
C GLY A 15 43.46 34.02 -28.33
N LEU A 16 42.60 34.95 -27.91
CA LEU A 16 42.60 36.34 -28.37
C LEU A 16 43.36 37.27 -27.41
N TYR A 17 44.16 38.19 -27.96
CA TYR A 17 44.74 39.31 -27.23
C TYR A 17 43.67 40.36 -26.94
N CYS A 18 43.80 41.12 -25.85
CA CYS A 18 42.90 42.24 -25.55
C CYS A 18 43.71 43.50 -25.21
N ILE A 19 43.53 44.56 -26.00
CA ILE A 19 44.11 45.89 -25.77
C ILE A 19 43.01 46.83 -25.28
N VAL A 20 43.31 47.59 -24.23
CA VAL A 20 42.38 48.51 -23.58
C VAL A 20 42.95 49.93 -23.58
N GLY A 21 42.20 50.85 -24.17
CA GLY A 21 42.48 52.29 -24.12
C GLY A 21 41.54 53.01 -23.16
N LEU A 22 42.10 53.80 -22.25
CA LEU A 22 41.36 54.67 -21.33
C LEU A 22 41.64 56.14 -21.64
N LYS A 23 40.60 56.98 -21.64
CA LYS A 23 40.72 58.43 -21.83
C LYS A 23 40.01 59.16 -20.69
N LYS A 24 40.67 60.16 -20.10
CA LYS A 24 40.10 60.96 -19.00
C LYS A 24 38.80 61.64 -19.47
N GLY A 25 37.66 61.32 -18.82
CA GLY A 25 36.33 61.81 -19.19
C GLY A 25 35.67 61.10 -20.38
N GLY A 26 36.30 60.05 -20.95
CA GLY A 26 35.77 59.23 -22.03
C GLY A 26 35.41 57.80 -21.60
N GLY A 27 34.79 57.04 -22.50
CA GLY A 27 34.47 55.63 -22.29
C GLY A 27 35.67 54.70 -22.38
N VAL A 28 35.54 53.49 -21.85
CA VAL A 28 36.54 52.41 -21.97
C VAL A 28 36.49 51.82 -23.38
N ARG A 29 37.63 51.78 -24.08
CA ARG A 29 37.75 51.10 -25.37
C ARG A 29 38.51 49.80 -25.19
N GLN A 30 37.83 48.66 -25.31
CA GLN A 30 38.45 47.33 -25.30
C GLN A 30 38.28 46.68 -26.68
N LYS A 31 39.35 46.10 -27.22
CA LYS A 31 39.31 45.35 -28.49
C LYS A 31 40.12 44.08 -28.42
N PHE A 32 39.67 43.07 -29.16
CA PHE A 32 40.28 41.75 -29.21
C PHE A 32 40.94 41.50 -30.55
N PHE A 33 42.12 40.87 -30.54
CA PHE A 33 42.97 40.67 -31.72
C PHE A 33 43.50 39.24 -31.78
N ALA A 34 43.70 38.73 -32.99
CA ALA A 34 44.22 37.38 -33.20
C ALA A 34 45.76 37.36 -33.26
N SER A 35 46.39 38.47 -33.64
CA SER A 35 47.85 38.56 -33.81
C SER A 35 48.46 39.72 -33.02
N LEU A 36 49.78 39.62 -32.77
CA LEU A 36 50.55 40.70 -32.14
C LEU A 36 50.70 41.93 -33.06
N ASP A 37 50.75 41.72 -34.37
CA ASP A 37 50.88 42.82 -35.35
C ASP A 37 49.62 43.72 -35.34
N GLU A 38 48.43 43.11 -35.20
CA GLU A 38 47.17 43.85 -34.98
C GLU A 38 47.16 44.61 -33.65
N CYS A 39 47.76 44.03 -32.60
CA CYS A 39 47.89 44.69 -31.31
C CYS A 39 48.79 45.92 -31.41
N GLU A 40 49.94 45.83 -32.10
CA GLU A 40 50.84 46.97 -32.31
C GLU A 40 50.16 48.11 -33.07
N ALA A 41 49.37 47.78 -34.10
CA ALA A 41 48.59 48.77 -34.84
C ALA A 41 47.56 49.49 -33.95
N GLU A 42 46.83 48.77 -33.10
CA GLU A 42 45.88 49.41 -32.16
C GLU A 42 46.61 50.19 -31.05
N ILE A 43 47.75 49.71 -30.54
CA ILE A 43 48.56 50.45 -29.56
C ILE A 43 49.03 51.78 -30.15
N ALA A 44 49.57 51.77 -31.38
CA ALA A 44 49.99 52.97 -32.08
C ALA A 44 48.81 53.94 -32.32
N TYR A 45 47.65 53.41 -32.71
CA TYR A 45 46.42 54.19 -32.85
C TYR A 45 46.02 54.85 -31.51
N LEU A 46 45.98 54.10 -30.42
CA LEU A 46 45.57 54.61 -29.10
C LEU A 46 46.53 55.69 -28.58
N LEU A 47 47.84 55.52 -28.82
CA LEU A 47 48.87 56.50 -28.50
C LEU A 47 48.68 57.82 -29.27
N GLN A 48 48.49 57.76 -30.59
CA GLN A 48 48.22 58.95 -31.41
C GLN A 48 46.97 59.72 -30.96
N HIS A 49 46.03 59.03 -30.31
CA HIS A 49 44.77 59.62 -29.83
C HIS A 49 44.78 59.94 -28.33
N ASN A 50 45.96 59.99 -27.68
CA ASN A 50 46.13 60.33 -26.27
C ASN A 50 45.31 59.46 -25.29
N HIS A 51 45.33 58.14 -25.46
CA HIS A 51 44.78 57.20 -24.48
C HIS A 51 45.89 56.64 -23.58
N ASP A 52 45.57 56.38 -22.31
CA ASP A 52 46.35 55.45 -21.49
C ASP A 52 46.14 54.02 -22.04
N VAL A 53 47.23 53.35 -22.41
CA VAL A 53 47.20 52.07 -23.11
C VAL A 53 47.56 50.92 -22.17
N TYR A 54 46.70 49.90 -22.15
CA TYR A 54 46.84 48.70 -21.35
C TYR A 54 46.64 47.45 -22.21
N PHE A 55 47.18 46.32 -21.75
CA PHE A 55 46.85 44.99 -22.26
C PHE A 55 46.25 44.16 -21.14
N ALA A 56 45.38 43.21 -21.48
CA ALA A 56 44.90 42.23 -20.53
C ALA A 56 45.95 41.13 -20.31
N CYS A 57 46.21 40.78 -19.06
CA CYS A 57 47.26 39.83 -18.69
C CYS A 57 46.92 38.36 -18.99
N SER A 58 45.74 38.10 -19.56
CA SER A 58 45.27 36.77 -19.98
C SER A 58 44.75 36.79 -21.41
N LYS A 59 44.65 35.61 -22.01
CA LYS A 59 44.06 35.41 -23.35
C LYS A 59 42.59 35.00 -23.21
N TYR A 60 41.76 35.37 -24.19
CA TYR A 60 40.31 35.20 -24.11
C TYR A 60 39.76 34.28 -25.20
N GLU A 61 38.65 33.60 -24.89
CA GLU A 61 37.97 32.68 -25.81
C GLU A 61 37.12 33.45 -26.84
N LYS A 62 36.35 34.44 -26.36
CA LYS A 62 35.41 35.23 -27.19
C LYS A 62 35.84 36.69 -27.26
N SER A 63 35.54 37.36 -28.36
CA SER A 63 35.82 38.78 -28.61
C SER A 63 34.78 39.75 -27.99
N THR A 64 33.98 39.28 -27.02
CA THR A 64 32.84 40.05 -26.47
C THR A 64 33.26 40.97 -25.32
N THR A 65 33.58 40.40 -24.16
CA THR A 65 33.84 41.15 -22.93
C THR A 65 35.01 40.57 -22.15
N ARG A 66 35.82 41.46 -21.56
CA ARG A 66 36.90 41.11 -20.64
C ARG A 66 36.33 40.75 -19.26
N THR A 67 35.85 39.52 -19.10
CA THR A 67 35.32 38.97 -17.83
C THR A 67 36.12 37.75 -17.40
N ARG A 68 36.06 37.42 -16.11
CA ARG A 68 36.74 36.24 -15.54
C ARG A 68 36.29 34.93 -16.16
N ASP A 69 35.09 34.86 -16.71
CA ASP A 69 34.53 33.64 -17.30
C ASP A 69 34.90 33.48 -18.78
N ASN A 70 35.41 34.53 -19.41
CA ASN A 70 35.85 34.52 -20.80
C ASN A 70 37.38 34.31 -20.93
N VAL A 71 38.10 34.17 -19.81
CA VAL A 71 39.53 33.86 -19.80
C VAL A 71 39.74 32.44 -20.31
N LYS A 72 40.59 32.29 -21.34
CA LYS A 72 40.95 31.01 -21.95
C LYS A 72 42.21 30.41 -21.32
N THR A 73 43.28 31.20 -21.26
CA THR A 73 44.59 30.73 -20.78
C THR A 73 45.42 31.87 -20.20
N ILE A 74 46.24 31.54 -19.21
CA ILE A 74 47.09 32.46 -18.45
C ILE A 74 48.52 31.93 -18.46
N LYS A 75 49.52 32.77 -18.73
CA LYS A 75 50.93 32.36 -18.87
C LYS A 75 51.87 33.12 -17.92
N ALA A 76 51.34 33.85 -16.94
CA ALA A 76 52.16 34.55 -15.96
C ALA A 76 51.41 34.78 -14.64
N PHE A 77 52.16 35.00 -13.57
CA PHE A 77 51.69 35.65 -12.34
C PHE A 77 52.21 37.08 -12.30
N TRP A 78 51.44 38.01 -11.75
CA TRP A 78 51.81 39.43 -11.76
C TRP A 78 51.53 40.16 -10.45
N LEU A 79 52.31 41.20 -10.20
CA LEU A 79 52.10 42.20 -9.16
C LEU A 79 52.11 43.61 -9.78
N ASP A 80 51.27 44.48 -9.22
CA ASP A 80 51.23 45.91 -9.52
C ASP A 80 51.65 46.67 -8.26
N ILE A 81 52.85 47.24 -8.27
CA ILE A 81 53.46 47.93 -7.14
C ILE A 81 53.40 49.44 -7.40
N ASP A 82 52.48 50.09 -6.69
CA ASP A 82 52.30 51.55 -6.77
C ASP A 82 53.41 52.28 -6.01
N CYS A 83 54.18 53.11 -6.71
CA CYS A 83 55.18 53.99 -6.09
C CYS A 83 54.77 55.46 -6.23
N GLY A 84 55.19 56.29 -5.30
CA GLY A 84 55.03 57.74 -5.34
C GLY A 84 54.96 58.40 -3.96
N PRO A 85 55.05 59.74 -3.87
CA PRO A 85 55.18 60.44 -2.60
C PRO A 85 54.04 60.22 -1.58
N ALA A 86 52.86 59.80 -2.06
CA ALA A 86 51.67 59.51 -1.26
C ALA A 86 51.35 58.00 -1.15
N LYS A 87 52.28 57.14 -1.57
CA LYS A 87 52.17 55.67 -1.54
C LYS A 87 53.14 55.10 -0.50
N THR A 88 53.01 53.81 -0.20
CA THR A 88 53.87 53.11 0.77
C THR A 88 55.34 53.13 0.36
N TYR A 89 55.62 53.04 -0.96
CA TYR A 89 56.96 53.22 -1.54
C TYR A 89 57.07 54.61 -2.16
N LYS A 90 58.02 55.43 -1.69
CA LYS A 90 58.12 56.84 -2.10
C LYS A 90 58.59 57.01 -3.53
N ASP A 91 59.45 56.09 -3.97
CA ASP A 91 59.98 56.02 -5.32
C ASP A 91 60.15 54.56 -5.77
N ARG A 92 60.60 54.40 -7.01
CA ARG A 92 60.76 53.09 -7.64
C ARG A 92 61.93 52.30 -7.08
N ASP A 93 62.95 52.96 -6.53
CA ASP A 93 64.11 52.28 -5.96
C ASP A 93 63.71 51.62 -4.63
N GLU A 94 62.87 52.28 -3.83
CA GLU A 94 62.26 51.67 -2.64
C GLU A 94 61.35 50.49 -3.01
N GLY A 95 60.51 50.61 -4.05
CA GLY A 95 59.65 49.53 -4.53
C GLY A 95 60.42 48.33 -5.09
N ASP A 96 61.46 48.58 -5.90
CA ASP A 96 62.33 47.54 -6.46
C ASP A 96 63.11 46.81 -5.36
N LYS A 97 63.61 47.55 -4.36
CA LYS A 97 64.26 46.97 -3.19
C LYS A 97 63.31 46.06 -2.40
N ALA A 98 62.09 46.51 -2.13
CA ALA A 98 61.08 45.72 -1.42
C ALA A 98 60.73 44.44 -2.20
N LEU A 99 60.58 44.54 -3.53
CA LEU A 99 60.34 43.38 -4.38
C LEU A 99 61.53 42.40 -4.38
N LYS A 100 62.77 42.88 -4.45
CA LYS A 100 63.98 42.04 -4.36
C LYS A 100 64.07 41.32 -3.02
N GLU A 101 63.82 42.01 -1.92
CA GLU A 101 63.78 41.39 -0.59
C GLU A 101 62.67 40.33 -0.47
N PHE A 102 61.49 40.59 -1.04
CA PHE A 102 60.39 39.64 -1.12
C PHE A 102 60.77 38.38 -1.91
N CYS A 103 61.35 38.55 -3.11
CA CYS A 103 61.83 37.44 -3.93
C CYS A 103 62.91 36.62 -3.21
N GLN A 104 63.86 37.28 -2.54
CA GLN A 104 64.92 36.60 -1.79
C GLN A 104 64.37 35.78 -0.61
N LYS A 105 63.43 36.35 0.18
CA LYS A 105 62.83 35.66 1.33
C LYS A 105 62.04 34.42 0.91
N LEU A 106 61.31 34.51 -0.19
CA LEU A 106 60.50 33.41 -0.71
C LEU A 106 61.25 32.51 -1.69
N LYS A 107 62.51 32.83 -2.01
CA LYS A 107 63.33 32.15 -3.04
C LYS A 107 62.66 32.13 -4.42
N LEU A 108 61.91 33.19 -4.74
CA LEU A 108 61.31 33.36 -6.05
C LEU A 108 62.38 33.79 -7.07
N PRO A 109 62.29 33.32 -8.32
CA PRO A 109 63.17 33.76 -9.39
C PRO A 109 62.95 35.25 -9.72
N GLU A 110 63.95 35.87 -10.35
CA GLU A 110 63.86 37.28 -10.74
C GLU A 110 62.72 37.48 -11.77
N PRO A 111 61.75 38.36 -11.47
CA PRO A 111 60.65 38.61 -12.38
C PRO A 111 61.07 39.45 -13.59
N THR A 112 60.29 39.37 -14.65
CA THR A 112 60.30 40.38 -15.73
C THR A 112 59.69 41.67 -15.19
N LEU A 113 60.40 42.80 -15.33
CA LEU A 113 60.02 44.08 -14.74
C LEU A 113 59.69 45.12 -15.80
N VAL A 114 58.56 45.81 -15.58
CA VAL A 114 58.10 46.94 -16.38
C VAL A 114 57.93 48.16 -15.48
N ASN A 115 58.56 49.26 -15.87
CA ASN A 115 58.30 50.58 -15.29
C ASN A 115 56.96 51.09 -15.85
N SER A 116 55.96 51.22 -14.98
CA SER A 116 54.60 51.65 -15.36
C SER A 116 54.47 53.18 -15.55
N GLY A 117 55.57 53.91 -15.41
CA GLY A 117 55.63 55.38 -15.41
C GLY A 117 55.39 56.00 -14.02
N ARG A 118 54.85 55.24 -13.06
CA ARG A 118 54.75 55.67 -11.64
C ARG A 118 55.16 54.59 -10.64
N GLY A 119 55.13 53.32 -11.03
CA GLY A 119 55.47 52.18 -10.19
C GLY A 119 56.08 51.05 -11.02
N LEU A 120 55.95 49.82 -10.53
CA LEU A 120 56.53 48.62 -11.14
C LEU A 120 55.47 47.57 -11.38
N HIS A 121 55.46 46.96 -12.56
CA HIS A 121 54.78 45.69 -12.78
C HIS A 121 55.83 44.57 -12.80
N ALA A 122 55.59 43.53 -12.01
CA ALA A 122 56.43 42.34 -11.97
C ALA A 122 55.67 41.17 -12.57
N TYR A 123 56.33 40.38 -13.42
CA TYR A 123 55.77 39.19 -14.05
C TYR A 123 56.68 37.98 -13.86
N TRP A 124 56.12 36.89 -13.33
CA TRP A 124 56.75 35.57 -13.40
C TRP A 124 56.12 34.79 -14.54
N VAL A 125 56.89 34.65 -15.63
CA VAL A 125 56.44 34.06 -16.88
C VAL A 125 56.53 32.54 -16.78
N LEU A 126 55.43 31.86 -17.09
CA LEU A 126 55.36 30.41 -17.08
C LEU A 126 55.83 29.84 -18.42
N THR A 127 56.50 28.69 -18.38
CA THR A 127 56.87 27.94 -19.60
C THR A 127 55.65 27.46 -20.39
N GLU A 128 54.50 27.34 -19.73
CA GLU A 128 53.24 26.82 -20.28
C GLU A 128 52.06 27.71 -19.92
N GLY A 129 51.01 27.68 -20.75
CA GLY A 129 49.74 28.33 -20.44
C GLY A 129 48.87 27.43 -19.57
N ILE A 130 48.36 27.97 -18.46
CA ILE A 130 47.53 27.23 -17.50
C ILE A 130 46.08 27.73 -17.51
N THR A 131 45.20 26.92 -16.91
CA THR A 131 43.78 27.26 -16.73
C THR A 131 43.57 28.24 -15.57
N LYS A 132 42.39 28.87 -15.54
CA LYS A 132 41.98 29.76 -14.43
C LYS A 132 41.92 29.01 -13.10
N GLU A 133 41.47 27.76 -13.13
CA GLU A 133 41.30 26.89 -11.97
C GLU A 133 42.65 26.52 -11.34
N GLU A 134 43.68 26.33 -12.15
CA GLU A 134 45.06 26.11 -11.71
C GLU A 134 45.72 27.41 -11.23
N TRP A 135 45.46 28.52 -11.92
CA TRP A 135 46.07 29.81 -11.62
C TRP A 135 45.57 30.43 -10.31
N LEU A 136 44.27 30.38 -10.05
CA LEU A 136 43.63 31.13 -8.96
C LEU A 136 44.13 30.77 -7.54
N PRO A 137 44.33 29.49 -7.17
CA PRO A 137 44.87 29.14 -5.85
C PRO A 137 46.28 29.70 -5.64
N VAL A 138 47.13 29.64 -6.66
CA VAL A 138 48.52 30.10 -6.62
C VAL A 138 48.58 31.63 -6.55
N ALA A 139 47.75 32.33 -7.34
CA ALA A 139 47.64 33.78 -7.30
C ALA A 139 47.11 34.30 -5.95
N ASN A 140 46.16 33.60 -5.32
CA ASN A 140 45.68 33.94 -3.98
C ASN A 140 46.75 33.72 -2.91
N ARG A 141 47.57 32.66 -3.03
CA ARG A 141 48.69 32.46 -2.11
C ARG A 141 49.77 33.52 -2.30
N LEU A 142 50.11 33.87 -3.53
CA LEU A 142 51.02 34.99 -3.82
C LEU A 142 50.52 36.30 -3.20
N LYS A 143 49.22 36.59 -3.35
CA LYS A 143 48.57 37.74 -2.72
C LYS A 143 48.67 37.72 -1.19
N ALA A 144 48.35 36.58 -0.55
CA ALA A 144 48.45 36.44 0.90
C ALA A 144 49.89 36.54 1.41
N LEU A 145 50.88 36.10 0.62
CA LEU A 145 52.29 36.24 0.95
C LEU A 145 52.75 37.70 0.84
N CYS A 146 52.18 38.50 -0.06
CA CYS A 146 52.43 39.95 -0.09
C CYS A 146 52.05 40.59 1.25
N ASP A 147 50.87 40.26 1.79
CA ASP A 147 50.44 40.68 3.14
C ASP A 147 51.37 40.18 4.24
N GLU A 148 51.69 38.88 4.23
CA GLU A 148 52.47 38.21 5.27
C GLU A 148 53.90 38.77 5.37
N PHE A 149 54.50 39.11 4.22
CA PHE A 149 55.88 39.62 4.14
C PHE A 149 55.96 41.14 3.99
N GLY A 150 54.83 41.85 4.04
CA GLY A 150 54.75 43.32 4.03
C GLY A 150 55.12 43.96 2.69
N LEU A 151 54.85 43.29 1.56
CA LEU A 151 54.96 43.87 0.22
C LEU A 151 53.62 44.51 -0.18
N ASP A 152 53.57 45.83 -0.28
CA ASP A 152 52.37 46.59 -0.63
C ASP A 152 52.13 46.60 -2.15
N ALA A 153 51.48 45.55 -2.65
CA ALA A 153 51.04 45.41 -4.03
C ALA A 153 49.51 45.55 -4.14
N ASP A 154 48.99 46.05 -5.27
CA ASP A 154 47.54 46.22 -5.47
C ASP A 154 46.81 44.86 -5.49
N HIS A 155 46.17 44.56 -4.36
CA HIS A 155 45.35 43.38 -4.11
C HIS A 155 44.19 43.18 -5.10
N SER A 156 43.73 44.24 -5.74
CA SER A 156 42.69 44.18 -6.76
C SER A 156 43.20 43.61 -8.09
N ARG A 157 44.53 43.52 -8.27
CA ARG A 157 45.21 43.03 -9.49
C ARG A 157 45.85 41.66 -9.32
N THR A 158 46.49 41.40 -8.18
CA THR A 158 47.32 40.18 -7.95
C THR A 158 46.58 38.86 -8.14
N ALA A 159 45.28 38.80 -7.80
CA ALA A 159 44.44 37.60 -7.94
C ALA A 159 43.24 37.81 -8.88
N ASP A 160 43.31 38.80 -9.77
CA ASP A 160 42.29 39.05 -10.79
C ASP A 160 42.75 38.59 -12.17
N CYS A 161 42.36 37.38 -12.60
CA CYS A 161 42.76 36.82 -13.89
C CYS A 161 42.32 37.66 -15.11
N ALA A 162 41.36 38.57 -14.94
CA ALA A 162 40.98 39.49 -16.00
C ALA A 162 41.87 40.74 -16.07
N SER A 163 42.83 40.96 -15.17
CA SER A 163 43.54 42.22 -14.96
C SER A 163 44.14 42.86 -16.22
N ILE A 164 44.26 44.19 -16.21
CA ILE A 164 44.88 44.98 -17.28
C ILE A 164 46.08 45.75 -16.71
N LEU A 165 47.21 45.72 -17.41
CA LEU A 165 48.45 46.41 -17.04
C LEU A 165 49.03 47.18 -18.24
N ARG A 166 49.87 48.18 -17.97
CA ARG A 166 50.38 49.10 -19.00
C ARG A 166 51.35 48.42 -19.97
N VAL A 167 51.35 48.88 -21.21
CA VAL A 167 52.17 48.34 -22.31
C VAL A 167 53.49 49.12 -22.42
N PRO A 168 54.67 48.48 -22.45
CA PRO A 168 55.95 49.16 -22.71
C PRO A 168 56.00 49.87 -24.06
N GLY A 169 56.72 50.99 -24.14
CA GLY A 169 56.75 51.86 -25.32
C GLY A 169 55.55 52.81 -25.43
N THR A 170 54.73 52.90 -24.37
CA THR A 170 53.59 53.83 -24.28
C THR A 170 53.84 54.91 -23.21
N LEU A 171 52.89 55.84 -23.06
CA LEU A 171 52.97 56.92 -22.06
C LEU A 171 51.91 56.73 -20.97
N ASN A 172 52.29 57.02 -19.72
CA ASN A 172 51.40 57.16 -18.58
C ASN A 172 50.96 58.63 -18.49
N LEU A 173 49.70 58.90 -18.87
CA LEU A 173 49.16 60.25 -19.04
C LEU A 173 48.62 60.88 -17.73
N LYS A 174 48.91 60.27 -16.57
CA LYS A 174 48.42 60.76 -15.28
C LYS A 174 49.21 61.96 -14.74
N ASP A 175 50.43 62.19 -15.22
CA ASP A 175 51.31 63.33 -14.89
C ASP A 175 51.45 64.28 -16.08
N ASP A 176 51.92 65.50 -15.80
CA ASP A 176 52.32 66.49 -16.81
C ASP A 176 53.74 66.98 -16.51
N PRO A 177 54.75 66.68 -17.34
CA PRO A 177 54.68 65.89 -18.58
C PRO A 177 54.40 64.38 -18.33
N PRO A 178 53.81 63.65 -19.30
CA PRO A 178 53.57 62.21 -19.18
C PRO A 178 54.84 61.38 -19.00
N ASN A 179 54.75 60.33 -18.17
CA ASN A 179 55.88 59.46 -17.87
C ASN A 179 55.97 58.27 -18.85
N PRO A 180 57.16 57.90 -19.35
CA PRO A 180 57.31 56.76 -20.25
C PRO A 180 57.12 55.41 -19.52
N VAL A 181 56.47 54.47 -20.20
CA VAL A 181 56.34 53.08 -19.77
C VAL A 181 57.44 52.27 -20.44
N GLU A 182 58.36 51.71 -19.67
CA GLU A 182 59.60 51.12 -20.18
C GLU A 182 59.82 49.71 -19.62
N MET A 183 60.37 48.82 -20.44
CA MET A 183 60.89 47.54 -19.98
C MET A 183 62.17 47.78 -19.17
N VAL A 184 62.21 47.24 -17.94
CA VAL A 184 63.36 47.37 -17.04
C VAL A 184 64.28 46.16 -17.15
N SER A 185 63.72 44.95 -17.07
CA SER A 185 64.48 43.70 -17.19
C SER A 185 63.58 42.55 -17.66
N MET A 186 64.19 41.52 -18.25
CA MET A 186 63.54 40.26 -18.60
C MET A 186 64.00 39.17 -17.64
N GLY A 187 63.07 38.58 -16.91
CA GLY A 187 63.30 37.40 -16.08
C GLY A 187 63.31 36.12 -16.92
N GLY A 188 63.81 35.03 -16.35
CA GLY A 188 63.72 33.70 -16.96
C GLY A 188 62.32 33.10 -16.82
N ASP A 189 61.95 32.20 -17.73
CA ASP A 189 60.71 31.43 -17.64
C ASP A 189 60.80 30.42 -16.49
N VAL A 190 59.67 30.19 -15.83
CA VAL A 190 59.54 29.27 -14.68
C VAL A 190 58.48 28.21 -14.97
N THR A 191 58.63 27.00 -14.46
CA THR A 191 57.55 26.01 -14.60
C THR A 191 56.43 26.31 -13.60
N TYR A 192 55.19 25.94 -13.94
CA TYR A 192 54.05 26.13 -13.04
C TYR A 192 54.24 25.36 -11.72
N ALA A 193 54.77 24.13 -11.81
CA ALA A 193 55.03 23.29 -10.64
C ALA A 193 56.06 23.93 -9.69
N ASP A 194 57.20 24.38 -10.21
CA ASP A 194 58.25 24.98 -9.39
C ASP A 194 57.77 26.27 -8.71
N PHE A 195 57.02 27.11 -9.43
CA PHE A 195 56.48 28.35 -8.88
C PHE A 195 55.42 28.09 -7.79
N LYS A 196 54.53 27.11 -8.02
CA LYS A 196 53.52 26.68 -7.06
C LYS A 196 54.14 26.10 -5.79
N ASP A 197 55.14 25.24 -5.92
CA ASP A 197 55.81 24.57 -4.80
C ASP A 197 56.61 25.59 -3.97
N THR A 198 57.28 26.54 -4.63
CA THR A 198 58.00 27.63 -3.97
C THR A 198 57.08 28.49 -3.09
N LEU A 199 55.82 28.72 -3.51
CA LEU A 199 54.82 29.46 -2.73
C LEU A 199 54.11 28.61 -1.65
N GLY A 200 54.36 27.30 -1.61
CA GLY A 200 53.80 26.38 -0.60
C GLY A 200 52.28 26.19 -0.72
N VAL A 201 51.73 26.14 -1.93
CA VAL A 201 50.29 26.01 -2.15
C VAL A 201 49.82 24.57 -1.91
N LEU A 202 49.23 24.30 -0.74
CA LEU A 202 48.50 23.06 -0.47
C LEU A 202 47.17 23.07 -1.24
N VAL A 203 47.15 22.50 -2.45
CA VAL A 203 45.91 22.36 -3.23
C VAL A 203 45.22 21.05 -2.81
N PRO A 204 44.03 21.07 -2.20
CA PRO A 204 43.23 19.86 -2.05
C PRO A 204 42.82 19.35 -3.45
N PRO A 205 42.74 18.03 -3.68
CA PRO A 205 42.40 17.50 -5.00
C PRO A 205 41.06 18.06 -5.52
N PRO A 206 40.90 18.21 -6.85
CA PRO A 206 39.73 18.85 -7.44
C PRO A 206 38.45 18.14 -6.99
N GLY A 207 37.56 18.85 -6.29
CA GLY A 207 36.27 18.33 -5.81
C GLY A 207 35.97 18.56 -4.33
N TYR A 208 36.92 19.02 -3.51
CA TYR A 208 36.66 19.34 -2.10
C TYR A 208 36.24 20.81 -1.91
N SER A 209 35.03 21.17 -2.35
CA SER A 209 34.29 22.24 -1.69
C SER A 209 33.79 21.71 -0.34
N VAL A 210 33.97 22.45 0.76
CA VAL A 210 33.21 22.19 2.00
C VAL A 210 31.75 22.05 1.57
N PRO A 211 31.08 20.90 1.81
CA PRO A 211 29.74 20.72 1.30
C PRO A 211 28.87 21.85 1.84
N LYS A 212 28.28 22.67 0.96
CA LYS A 212 27.01 23.30 1.32
C LYS A 212 26.15 22.14 1.75
N GLN A 213 25.85 22.05 3.05
CA GLN A 213 25.07 20.97 3.60
C GLN A 213 23.81 20.86 2.74
N GLU A 214 23.73 19.85 1.88
CA GLU A 214 22.58 19.70 1.01
C GLU A 214 21.41 19.50 1.95
N LEU A 215 20.50 20.47 1.97
CA LEU A 215 19.29 20.37 2.76
C LEU A 215 18.61 19.07 2.34
N ASN A 216 18.28 18.22 3.31
CA ASN A 216 17.55 17.01 2.99
C ASN A 216 16.20 17.37 2.34
N GLU A 217 15.64 16.45 1.56
CA GLU A 217 14.41 16.68 0.80
C GLU A 217 13.24 17.12 1.69
N LEU A 218 13.17 16.62 2.93
CA LEU A 218 12.18 17.05 3.91
C LEU A 218 12.31 18.55 4.26
N THR A 219 13.54 19.01 4.49
CA THR A 219 13.79 20.42 4.83
C THR A 219 13.53 21.33 3.63
N LYS A 220 13.87 20.89 2.41
CA LYS A 220 13.50 21.60 1.18
C LYS A 220 11.98 21.70 1.01
N HIS A 221 11.26 20.60 1.23
CA HIS A 221 9.80 20.56 1.14
C HIS A 221 9.12 21.50 2.15
N LEU A 222 9.55 21.47 3.41
CA LEU A 222 9.03 22.37 4.45
C LEU A 222 9.38 23.84 4.16
N ALA A 223 10.58 24.11 3.62
CA ALA A 223 10.97 25.45 3.21
C ALA A 223 10.10 25.98 2.05
N GLY A 224 9.67 25.10 1.13
CA GLY A 224 8.75 25.48 0.05
C GLY A 224 7.36 25.92 0.53
N ASN A 225 6.98 25.60 1.77
CA ASN A 225 5.76 26.09 2.42
C ASN A 225 5.94 27.46 3.10
N GLN A 226 7.16 27.99 3.18
CA GLN A 226 7.49 29.21 3.89
C GLN A 226 7.92 30.32 2.93
N GLU A 227 7.41 31.53 3.16
CA GLU A 227 7.86 32.75 2.49
C GLU A 227 8.34 33.75 3.55
N ASN A 228 9.28 34.62 3.18
CA ASN A 228 9.74 35.70 4.07
C ASN A 228 9.05 37.00 3.66
N TRP A 229 8.48 37.71 4.63
CA TRP A 229 7.81 38.98 4.43
C TRP A 229 8.48 40.06 5.28
N PHE A 230 8.96 41.12 4.64
CA PHE A 230 9.63 42.23 5.29
C PHE A 230 8.67 42.95 6.24
N LYS A 231 7.40 43.11 5.85
CA LYS A 231 6.36 43.66 6.72
C LYS A 231 6.21 42.90 8.04
N GLU A 232 6.43 41.58 8.06
CA GLU A 232 6.40 40.79 9.31
C GLU A 232 7.64 41.05 10.17
N ILE A 233 8.82 41.22 9.55
CA ILE A 233 10.04 41.65 10.26
C ILE A 233 9.78 42.99 10.96
N VAL A 234 9.22 43.96 10.24
CA VAL A 234 8.87 45.28 10.78
C VAL A 234 7.83 45.17 11.89
N ARG A 235 6.76 44.39 11.72
CA ARG A 235 5.73 44.17 12.73
C ARG A 235 6.34 43.66 14.04
N ARG A 236 7.25 42.68 13.97
CA ARG A 236 7.93 42.13 15.15
C ARG A 236 8.88 43.14 15.77
N THR A 237 9.59 43.91 14.96
CA THR A 237 10.48 44.99 15.44
C THR A 237 9.69 46.02 16.25
N ILE A 238 8.54 46.50 15.75
CA ILE A 238 7.67 47.44 16.48
C ILE A 238 7.17 46.87 17.81
N LYS A 239 6.94 45.56 17.89
CA LYS A 239 6.53 44.87 19.13
C LYS A 239 7.68 44.62 20.12
N GLY A 240 8.92 45.00 19.81
CA GLY A 240 10.10 44.72 20.63
C GLY A 240 10.63 43.28 20.49
N GLU A 241 10.10 42.49 19.55
CA GLU A 241 10.48 41.10 19.31
C GLU A 241 11.31 40.92 18.02
N GLY A 242 11.62 42.01 17.32
CA GLY A 242 12.32 42.00 16.03
C GLY A 242 13.80 42.33 16.12
N CYS A 243 14.32 42.99 15.08
CA CYS A 243 15.73 43.35 14.99
C CYS A 243 15.91 44.87 15.13
N ALA A 244 16.57 45.29 16.21
CA ALA A 244 16.86 46.71 16.48
C ALA A 244 17.68 47.38 15.36
N GLN A 245 18.51 46.63 14.64
CA GLN A 245 19.24 47.18 13.48
C GLN A 245 18.29 47.58 12.35
N ILE A 246 17.25 46.78 12.10
CA ILE A 246 16.23 47.12 11.09
C ILE A 246 15.43 48.34 11.56
N GLU A 247 15.16 48.45 12.86
CA GLU A 247 14.55 49.66 13.45
C GLU A 247 15.39 50.90 13.19
N THR A 248 16.69 50.86 13.52
CA THR A 248 17.63 51.97 13.31
C THR A 248 17.67 52.40 11.85
N ILE A 249 17.72 51.46 10.92
CA ILE A 249 17.72 51.78 9.48
C ILE A 249 16.40 52.45 9.07
N MET A 250 15.26 51.98 9.58
CA MET A 250 13.96 52.53 9.22
C MET A 250 13.66 53.89 9.84
N VAL A 251 14.19 54.17 11.03
CA VAL A 251 13.95 55.44 11.75
C VAL A 251 14.93 56.53 11.32
N ASN A 252 16.22 56.18 11.13
CA ASN A 252 17.28 57.15 10.86
C ASN A 252 17.69 57.16 9.38
N GLN A 253 16.72 57.09 8.47
CA GLN A 253 17.00 56.90 7.04
C GLN A 253 17.92 57.97 6.45
N ASP A 254 17.81 59.21 6.93
CA ASP A 254 18.58 60.37 6.46
C ASP A 254 20.06 60.36 6.89
N THR A 255 20.37 59.60 7.95
CA THR A 255 21.65 59.67 8.68
C THR A 255 22.32 58.31 8.88
N VAL A 256 21.66 57.22 8.50
CA VAL A 256 22.17 55.85 8.63
C VAL A 256 23.40 55.62 7.74
N ASP A 257 24.38 54.86 8.26
CA ASP A 257 25.57 54.48 7.48
C ASP A 257 25.18 53.70 6.22
N TYR A 258 25.85 54.03 5.11
CA TYR A 258 25.59 53.44 3.81
C TYR A 258 25.68 51.90 3.82
N ASN A 259 26.65 51.32 4.53
CA ASN A 259 26.82 49.86 4.58
C ASN A 259 25.73 49.20 5.42
N LEU A 260 25.28 49.87 6.48
CA LEU A 260 24.16 49.39 7.31
C LEU A 260 22.84 49.47 6.54
N TRP A 261 22.58 50.56 5.81
CA TRP A 261 21.44 50.67 4.89
C TRP A 261 21.48 49.59 3.79
N ARG A 262 22.64 49.37 3.15
CA ARG A 262 22.82 48.30 2.15
C ARG A 262 22.59 46.90 2.73
N ALA A 263 22.92 46.69 4.01
CA ALA A 263 22.58 45.46 4.72
C ALA A 263 21.06 45.32 4.93
N GLY A 264 20.35 46.39 5.30
CA GLY A 264 18.89 46.41 5.37
C GLY A 264 18.21 46.10 4.03
N LEU A 265 18.68 46.71 2.94
CA LEU A 265 18.22 46.45 1.58
C LEU A 265 18.35 44.97 1.19
N SER A 266 19.43 44.31 1.59
CA SER A 266 19.63 42.88 1.30
C SER A 266 18.56 41.99 1.94
N VAL A 267 18.04 42.37 3.11
CA VAL A 267 16.99 41.64 3.81
C VAL A 267 15.64 41.90 3.15
N ALA A 268 15.34 43.17 2.81
CA ALA A 268 14.12 43.55 2.09
C ALA A 268 14.05 42.89 0.70
N TRP A 269 15.16 42.82 -0.03
CA TRP A 269 15.23 42.20 -1.35
C TRP A 269 14.95 40.69 -1.34
N ALA A 270 15.28 40.02 -0.23
CA ALA A 270 15.07 38.59 -0.04
C ALA A 270 13.65 38.23 0.45
N CYS A 271 12.75 39.22 0.57
CA CYS A 271 11.36 39.02 0.96
C CYS A 271 10.41 39.04 -0.26
N GLU A 272 9.21 38.48 -0.11
CA GLU A 272 8.21 38.43 -1.17
C GLU A 272 7.63 39.81 -1.48
N ASP A 273 7.47 40.65 -0.46
CA ASP A 273 7.04 42.06 -0.53
C ASP A 273 8.17 43.03 -0.90
N ARG A 274 9.25 42.54 -1.56
CA ARG A 274 10.44 43.33 -1.88
C ARG A 274 10.16 44.62 -2.66
N ASP A 275 9.19 44.57 -3.59
CA ASP A 275 8.88 45.70 -4.48
C ASP A 275 8.38 46.92 -3.71
N GLU A 276 7.77 46.72 -2.54
CA GLU A 276 7.38 47.80 -1.64
C GLU A 276 8.45 48.02 -0.55
N ALA A 277 9.01 46.94 -0.01
CA ALA A 277 9.91 46.96 1.14
C ALA A 277 11.22 47.73 0.88
N ILE A 278 11.85 47.56 -0.30
CA ILE A 278 13.12 48.25 -0.61
C ILE A 278 12.96 49.76 -0.71
N HIS A 279 11.78 50.23 -1.11
CA HIS A 279 11.50 51.66 -1.20
C HIS A 279 11.17 52.23 0.17
N LYS A 280 10.34 51.55 0.97
CA LYS A 280 9.98 52.00 2.32
C LYS A 280 11.16 52.10 3.30
N ILE A 281 12.15 51.21 3.17
CA ILE A 281 13.36 51.27 4.00
C ILE A 281 14.37 52.34 3.52
N SER A 282 14.14 52.96 2.35
CA SER A 282 15.12 53.83 1.70
C SER A 282 14.62 55.21 1.32
N GLU A 283 13.31 55.49 1.34
CA GLU A 283 12.72 56.73 0.81
C GLU A 283 13.25 58.02 1.46
N GLY A 284 13.70 57.95 2.71
CA GLY A 284 14.35 59.04 3.43
C GLY A 284 15.88 59.07 3.33
N HIS A 285 16.51 58.14 2.61
CA HIS A 285 17.98 58.03 2.52
C HIS A 285 18.58 58.99 1.49
N PRO A 286 19.73 59.67 1.77
CA PRO A 286 20.31 60.66 0.85
C PRO A 286 20.65 60.11 -0.55
N ASP A 287 21.05 58.84 -0.61
CA ASP A 287 21.37 58.15 -1.86
C ASP A 287 20.16 57.45 -2.52
N TYR A 288 18.93 57.77 -2.11
CA TYR A 288 17.72 57.18 -2.66
C TYR A 288 17.40 57.72 -4.06
N SER A 289 17.25 56.81 -5.01
CA SER A 289 16.38 57.03 -6.16
C SER A 289 15.66 55.74 -6.49
N PHE A 290 14.48 55.82 -7.09
CA PHE A 290 13.66 54.65 -7.38
C PHE A 290 14.44 53.56 -8.13
N GLU A 291 15.11 53.93 -9.23
CA GLU A 291 15.90 52.99 -10.05
C GLU A 291 17.21 52.56 -9.38
N ASN A 292 17.94 53.48 -8.72
CA ASN A 292 19.21 53.11 -8.10
C ASN A 292 19.03 52.17 -6.91
N THR A 293 17.94 52.32 -6.15
CA THR A 293 17.63 51.46 -5.01
C THR A 293 17.36 50.02 -5.45
N ILE A 294 16.64 49.81 -6.56
CA ILE A 294 16.43 48.48 -7.15
C ILE A 294 17.77 47.85 -7.55
N ARG A 295 18.62 48.60 -8.26
CA ARG A 295 19.95 48.11 -8.69
C ARG A 295 20.83 47.75 -7.49
N LYS A 296 20.85 48.61 -6.46
CA LYS A 296 21.63 48.39 -5.23
C LYS A 296 21.13 47.19 -4.44
N ALA A 297 19.81 46.99 -4.36
CA ALA A 297 19.19 45.85 -3.68
C ALA A 297 19.51 44.51 -4.39
N ALA A 298 19.43 44.49 -5.73
CA ALA A 298 19.75 43.32 -6.55
C ALA A 298 21.24 42.90 -6.45
N ASP A 299 22.14 43.86 -6.30
CA ASP A 299 23.59 43.66 -6.20
C ASP A 299 24.09 43.29 -4.78
N THR A 300 23.18 42.99 -3.85
CA THR A 300 23.56 42.64 -2.46
C THR A 300 24.11 41.21 -2.31
N GLY A 301 23.86 40.32 -3.28
CA GLY A 301 24.34 38.93 -3.26
C GLY A 301 23.62 38.00 -2.27
N GLY A 302 22.53 38.46 -1.64
CA GLY A 302 21.72 37.70 -0.69
C GLY A 302 21.56 38.40 0.67
N PRO A 303 20.64 37.94 1.54
CA PRO A 303 20.36 38.60 2.81
C PRO A 303 21.55 38.51 3.76
N GLN A 304 21.96 39.67 4.28
CA GLN A 304 23.10 39.77 5.19
C GLN A 304 22.83 39.10 6.54
N ARG A 305 23.89 38.56 7.14
CA ARG A 305 23.85 37.83 8.41
C ARG A 305 24.01 38.76 9.61
N CYS A 306 23.65 38.26 10.80
CA CYS A 306 23.80 38.99 12.07
C CYS A 306 25.23 39.52 12.28
N GLU A 307 26.26 38.78 11.87
CA GLU A 307 27.66 39.21 12.00
C GLU A 307 27.97 40.44 11.13
N THR A 308 27.38 40.54 9.95
CA THR A 308 27.53 41.71 9.07
C THR A 308 26.89 42.94 9.71
N PHE A 309 25.68 42.82 10.26
CA PHE A 309 25.02 43.93 10.96
C PHE A 309 25.83 44.38 12.18
N ALA A 310 26.35 43.44 12.97
CA ALA A 310 27.18 43.73 14.14
C ALA A 310 28.51 44.39 13.78
N LYS A 311 29.07 44.13 12.58
CA LYS A 311 30.29 44.79 12.10
C LYS A 311 30.07 46.29 11.86
N TRP A 312 28.95 46.66 11.26
CA TRP A 312 28.67 48.05 10.85
C TRP A 312 28.07 48.89 11.97
N ASN A 313 27.33 48.26 12.89
CA ASN A 313 26.81 48.91 14.08
C ASN A 313 26.84 47.94 15.27
N PRO A 314 27.99 47.81 15.96
CA PRO A 314 28.13 46.90 17.08
C PRO A 314 27.13 47.15 18.22
N GLU A 315 26.84 48.42 18.50
CA GLU A 315 25.97 48.86 19.60
C GLU A 315 24.52 48.43 19.41
N GLY A 316 24.00 48.46 18.17
CA GLY A 316 22.62 48.04 17.87
C GLY A 316 22.35 46.54 18.03
N CYS A 317 23.37 45.72 18.30
CA CYS A 317 23.24 44.29 18.59
C CYS A 317 23.40 43.95 20.09
N VAL A 318 23.72 44.92 20.94
CA VAL A 318 23.93 44.71 22.38
C VAL A 318 22.61 44.32 23.05
N GLY A 319 22.58 43.18 23.75
CA GLY A 319 21.37 42.68 24.42
C GLY A 319 20.32 42.06 23.50
N CYS A 320 20.64 41.82 22.22
CA CYS A 320 19.69 41.28 21.25
C CYS A 320 19.20 39.85 21.64
N PRO A 321 17.87 39.62 21.77
CA PRO A 321 17.33 38.32 22.19
C PRO A 321 17.56 37.20 21.16
N HIS A 322 17.95 37.56 19.93
CA HIS A 322 18.16 36.67 18.79
C HIS A 322 19.64 36.33 18.53
N GLN A 323 20.57 36.94 19.26
CA GLN A 323 22.01 36.74 19.07
C GLN A 323 22.36 35.25 19.21
N GLY A 324 23.02 34.68 18.19
CA GLY A 324 23.36 33.25 18.13
C GLY A 324 22.19 32.29 17.90
N LYS A 325 20.93 32.77 17.83
CA LYS A 325 19.73 31.94 17.62
C LYS A 325 19.23 31.93 16.18
N ILE A 326 19.46 33.03 15.44
CA ILE A 326 19.08 33.17 14.03
C ILE A 326 20.26 33.62 13.19
N PRO A 327 20.33 33.23 11.90
CA PRO A 327 21.44 33.61 11.03
C PRO A 327 21.40 35.08 10.60
N GLY A 328 20.24 35.74 10.66
CA GLY A 328 20.05 37.11 10.22
C GLY A 328 18.60 37.58 10.37
N PRO A 329 18.32 38.89 10.23
CA PRO A 329 16.97 39.45 10.39
C PRO A 329 15.92 38.83 9.47
N ILE A 330 16.32 38.31 8.31
CA ILE A 330 15.43 37.62 7.35
C ILE A 330 14.64 36.48 7.99
N ALA A 331 15.21 35.79 8.99
CA ALA A 331 14.54 34.69 9.68
C ALA A 331 13.29 35.13 10.48
N LEU A 332 13.17 36.42 10.79
CA LEU A 332 12.04 36.99 11.51
C LEU A 332 10.81 37.19 10.61
N GLY A 333 10.99 37.17 9.29
CA GLY A 333 9.92 37.38 8.31
C GLY A 333 9.19 36.11 7.89
N LYS A 334 9.59 34.94 8.42
CA LYS A 334 9.05 33.63 8.00
C LYS A 334 7.56 33.49 8.30
N LYS A 335 6.81 33.10 7.27
CA LYS A 335 5.38 32.77 7.33
C LYS A 335 5.06 31.56 6.46
N VAL A 336 4.23 30.66 6.96
CA VAL A 336 3.68 29.49 6.25
C VAL A 336 2.52 29.93 5.36
N ILE A 337 2.58 29.56 4.10
CA ILE A 337 1.53 29.87 3.13
C ILE A 337 0.45 28.79 3.19
N ARG A 338 -0.80 29.24 3.37
CA ARG A 338 -1.97 28.36 3.41
C ARG A 338 -2.38 27.97 2.01
N ALA A 339 -2.70 26.69 1.81
CA ALA A 339 -3.35 26.27 0.58
C ALA A 339 -4.83 26.70 0.57
N ALA A 340 -5.33 27.07 -0.60
CA ALA A 340 -6.76 27.32 -0.80
C ALA A 340 -7.53 25.98 -0.71
N PRO A 341 -8.68 25.90 -0.04
CA PRO A 341 -9.44 24.66 0.05
C PRO A 341 -9.91 24.20 -1.34
N LYS A 342 -9.55 22.98 -1.73
CA LYS A 342 -10.05 22.29 -2.92
C LYS A 342 -11.01 21.20 -2.48
N ALA A 343 -12.31 21.51 -2.47
CA ALA A 343 -13.35 20.56 -2.04
C ALA A 343 -13.18 19.21 -2.75
N ALA A 344 -13.22 18.12 -1.99
CA ALA A 344 -13.19 16.78 -2.54
C ALA A 344 -14.39 16.56 -3.45
N PRO A 345 -14.21 16.08 -4.70
CA PRO A 345 -15.33 15.69 -5.53
C PRO A 345 -16.06 14.53 -4.85
N GLU A 346 -17.39 14.62 -4.80
CA GLU A 346 -18.21 13.43 -4.65
C GLU A 346 -18.02 12.58 -5.91
N LYS A 347 -17.08 11.62 -5.83
CA LYS A 347 -16.78 10.56 -6.80
C LYS A 347 -15.94 10.97 -8.03
N THR A 348 -14.82 10.28 -8.22
CA THR A 348 -14.41 9.70 -9.51
C THR A 348 -13.33 8.65 -9.29
N GLU A 349 -13.53 7.44 -9.82
CA GLU A 349 -12.53 6.36 -9.93
C GLU A 349 -11.56 6.64 -11.09
N THR A 350 -10.92 7.80 -11.11
CA THR A 350 -9.84 8.09 -12.07
C THR A 350 -8.57 8.49 -11.34
N LYS A 351 -7.42 8.20 -11.97
CA LYS A 351 -6.05 8.45 -11.48
C LYS A 351 -5.73 9.93 -11.16
N ASP A 352 -6.69 10.83 -11.27
CA ASP A 352 -6.55 12.28 -11.03
C ASP A 352 -6.98 12.73 -9.62
N ALA A 353 -7.15 11.79 -8.68
CA ALA A 353 -7.55 12.09 -7.30
C ALA A 353 -6.45 12.77 -6.43
N GLU A 354 -5.25 13.03 -6.98
CA GLU A 354 -4.08 13.51 -6.24
C GLU A 354 -4.19 14.94 -5.68
N ASP A 355 -5.22 15.73 -6.05
CA ASP A 355 -5.22 17.19 -5.76
C ASP A 355 -6.45 17.70 -5.00
N THR A 356 -7.10 16.83 -4.19
CA THR A 356 -8.32 17.20 -3.44
C THR A 356 -8.23 16.91 -1.94
N TYR A 357 -8.68 17.85 -1.09
CA TYR A 357 -8.61 17.76 0.37
C TYR A 357 -9.71 18.59 1.06
N PRO A 358 -10.25 18.13 2.19
CA PRO A 358 -11.31 18.85 2.90
C PRO A 358 -10.80 20.14 3.53
N ALA A 359 -11.72 21.01 3.95
CA ALA A 359 -11.39 22.10 4.85
C ALA A 359 -10.96 21.54 6.22
N TYR A 360 -9.91 22.13 6.81
CA TYR A 360 -9.36 21.67 8.08
C TYR A 360 -10.07 22.39 9.24
N PRO A 361 -10.32 21.72 10.38
CA PRO A 361 -10.92 22.32 11.56
C PRO A 361 -10.04 23.47 12.07
N SER A 362 -10.63 24.60 12.44
CA SER A 362 -9.91 25.66 13.15
C SER A 362 -9.30 25.12 14.45
N PRO A 363 -8.05 25.43 14.81
CA PRO A 363 -7.11 26.39 14.19
C PRO A 363 -6.12 25.77 13.18
N TYR A 364 -6.40 24.58 12.67
CA TYR A 364 -5.53 23.83 11.75
C TYR A 364 -5.74 24.25 10.30
N PHE A 365 -4.68 24.12 9.49
CA PHE A 365 -4.72 24.40 8.05
C PHE A 365 -3.66 23.60 7.29
N ARG A 366 -3.84 23.49 5.97
CA ARG A 366 -2.89 22.85 5.05
C ARG A 366 -1.89 23.86 4.49
N GLY A 367 -0.60 23.49 4.41
CA GLY A 367 0.42 24.28 3.73
C GLY A 367 0.26 24.27 2.20
N LYS A 368 0.80 25.27 1.50
CA LYS A 368 0.76 25.43 0.02
C LYS A 368 1.10 24.14 -0.73
N ASN A 369 2.18 23.47 -0.31
CA ASN A 369 2.70 22.23 -0.88
C ASN A 369 2.31 20.99 -0.05
N GLY A 370 1.33 21.10 0.86
CA GLY A 370 0.91 20.03 1.76
C GLY A 370 1.47 20.15 3.17
N GLY A 371 1.12 19.18 4.01
CA GLY A 371 1.41 19.16 5.44
C GLY A 371 0.32 19.83 6.27
N VAL A 372 0.25 19.44 7.55
CA VAL A 372 -0.70 19.94 8.54
C VAL A 372 -0.01 20.95 9.45
N TYR A 373 -0.56 22.15 9.56
CA TYR A 373 -0.06 23.23 10.40
C TYR A 373 -1.16 23.72 11.34
N LYS A 374 -0.76 24.34 12.45
CA LYS A 374 -1.65 25.06 13.36
C LYS A 374 -1.06 26.41 13.74
N PHE A 375 -1.92 27.36 14.05
CA PHE A 375 -1.53 28.64 14.61
C PHE A 375 -1.63 28.60 16.14
N VAL A 376 -0.52 28.84 16.84
CA VAL A 376 -0.44 28.88 18.32
C VAL A 376 0.46 30.05 18.70
N ASP A 377 -0.01 30.96 19.56
CA ASP A 377 0.76 32.09 20.10
C ASP A 377 1.51 32.91 19.03
N GLU A 378 0.78 33.33 17.99
CA GLU A 378 1.32 34.03 16.81
C GLU A 378 2.38 33.26 15.99
N LYS A 379 2.58 31.97 16.26
CA LYS A 379 3.52 31.10 15.55
C LYS A 379 2.80 29.98 14.81
N GLU A 380 3.29 29.69 13.61
CA GLU A 380 2.82 28.57 12.81
C GLU A 380 3.68 27.34 13.12
N VAL A 381 3.03 26.30 13.63
CA VAL A 381 3.69 25.07 14.04
C VAL A 381 3.28 23.95 13.08
N CYS A 382 4.28 23.27 12.50
CA CYS A 382 4.06 22.06 11.72
C CYS A 382 3.60 20.93 12.66
N VAL A 383 2.35 20.50 12.52
CA VAL A 383 1.78 19.35 13.22
C VAL A 383 2.30 18.07 12.58
N TYR A 384 2.23 17.98 11.25
CA TYR A 384 2.75 16.83 10.50
C TYR A 384 3.17 17.26 9.10
N GLN A 385 4.29 16.73 8.62
CA GLN A 385 4.95 17.20 7.39
C GLN A 385 4.23 16.73 6.11
N HIS A 386 3.29 15.79 6.22
CA HIS A 386 2.53 15.24 5.11
C HIS A 386 1.03 15.46 5.30
N ASP A 387 0.26 15.39 4.21
CA ASP A 387 -1.19 15.53 4.30
C ASP A 387 -1.79 14.31 4.99
N LEU A 388 -2.45 14.55 6.13
CA LEU A 388 -3.18 13.57 6.91
C LEU A 388 -4.49 14.22 7.31
N TYR A 389 -5.64 13.62 6.99
CA TYR A 389 -6.94 14.17 7.35
C TYR A 389 -8.02 13.10 7.47
N VAL A 390 -9.11 13.42 8.18
CA VAL A 390 -10.27 12.55 8.30
C VAL A 390 -11.18 12.78 7.11
N VAL A 391 -11.49 11.72 6.37
CA VAL A 391 -12.40 11.76 5.22
C VAL A 391 -13.85 11.70 5.68
N LYS A 392 -14.17 10.76 6.57
CA LYS A 392 -15.53 10.54 7.08
C LYS A 392 -15.57 9.74 8.37
N ARG A 393 -16.74 9.76 9.01
CA ARG A 393 -17.06 8.99 10.21
C ARG A 393 -17.77 7.69 9.83
N LEU A 394 -17.33 6.60 10.45
CA LEU A 394 -17.83 5.25 10.25
C LEU A 394 -18.30 4.63 11.57
N LYS A 395 -19.22 3.68 11.50
CA LYS A 395 -19.65 2.86 12.63
C LYS A 395 -19.32 1.41 12.33
N ASP A 396 -18.31 0.89 13.00
CA ASP A 396 -17.98 -0.53 13.02
C ASP A 396 -18.88 -1.23 14.04
N PRO A 397 -19.65 -2.27 13.67
CA PRO A 397 -20.54 -2.98 14.60
C PRO A 397 -19.83 -3.64 15.80
N GLN A 398 -18.53 -3.92 15.70
CA GLN A 398 -17.72 -4.50 16.78
C GLN A 398 -16.91 -3.46 17.54
N LYS A 399 -16.35 -2.46 16.84
CA LYS A 399 -15.44 -1.46 17.44
C LYS A 399 -16.10 -0.12 17.77
N GLY A 400 -17.34 0.11 17.34
CA GLY A 400 -18.08 1.34 17.57
C GLY A 400 -17.69 2.45 16.57
N GLU A 401 -17.62 3.68 17.05
CA GLU A 401 -17.26 4.83 16.21
C GLU A 401 -15.81 4.71 15.73
N THR A 402 -15.63 4.81 14.42
CA THR A 402 -14.39 4.62 13.67
C THR A 402 -14.26 5.76 12.67
N ILE A 403 -13.05 6.20 12.35
CA ILE A 403 -12.82 7.24 11.35
C ILE A 403 -12.03 6.70 10.17
N TRP A 404 -12.34 7.20 8.97
CA TRP A 404 -11.59 6.93 7.76
C TRP A 404 -10.54 8.03 7.58
N LEU A 405 -9.27 7.67 7.61
CA LEU A 405 -8.13 8.58 7.45
C LEU A 405 -7.53 8.40 6.07
N ARG A 406 -7.05 9.51 5.49
CA ARG A 406 -6.25 9.52 4.27
C ARG A 406 -4.90 10.17 4.55
N LEU A 407 -3.83 9.49 4.12
CA LEU A 407 -2.44 9.90 4.25
C LEU A 407 -1.82 10.00 2.85
N HIS A 408 -1.18 11.12 2.53
CA HIS A 408 -0.45 11.30 1.28
C HIS A 408 1.05 11.24 1.53
N LEU A 409 1.75 10.29 0.91
CA LEU A 409 3.21 10.17 1.02
C LEU A 409 3.87 10.54 -0.31
N PRO A 410 5.03 11.23 -0.32
CA PRO A 410 5.63 11.76 -1.56
C PRO A 410 6.01 10.71 -2.62
N ARG A 411 6.22 9.46 -2.24
CA ARG A 411 6.68 8.37 -3.13
C ARG A 411 5.78 7.14 -3.13
N ASP A 412 4.96 6.97 -2.09
CA ASP A 412 4.08 5.80 -1.91
C ASP A 412 2.62 6.10 -2.25
N GLY A 413 2.33 7.31 -2.75
CA GLY A 413 0.99 7.75 -3.09
C GLY A 413 0.07 7.90 -1.87
N VAL A 414 -1.23 7.68 -2.11
CA VAL A 414 -2.28 7.86 -1.11
C VAL A 414 -2.58 6.55 -0.39
N LYS A 415 -2.57 6.58 0.94
CA LYS A 415 -2.98 5.47 1.81
C LYS A 415 -4.27 5.83 2.53
N GLU A 416 -5.22 4.91 2.54
CA GLU A 416 -6.48 5.05 3.27
C GLU A 416 -6.64 3.94 4.30
N PHE A 417 -7.16 4.28 5.48
CA PHE A 417 -7.36 3.30 6.54
C PHE A 417 -8.38 3.72 7.59
N ALA A 418 -8.95 2.73 8.27
CA ALA A 418 -9.90 2.91 9.37
C ALA A 418 -9.19 2.92 10.73
N LEU A 419 -9.52 3.91 11.57
CA LEU A 419 -9.02 4.04 12.94
C LEU A 419 -10.19 4.16 13.94
N PRO A 420 -10.40 3.18 14.83
CA PRO A 420 -11.41 3.27 15.90
C PRO A 420 -11.16 4.45 16.85
N LEU A 421 -12.21 5.11 17.30
CA LEU A 421 -12.09 6.28 18.18
C LEU A 421 -11.46 5.92 19.54
N THR A 422 -11.68 4.70 20.02
CA THR A 422 -11.04 4.15 21.21
C THR A 422 -9.52 3.97 21.05
N GLU A 423 -9.06 3.65 19.84
CA GLU A 423 -7.63 3.58 19.51
C GLU A 423 -7.05 4.98 19.32
N LEU A 424 -7.80 5.92 18.73
CA LEU A 424 -7.40 7.34 18.59
C LEU A 424 -7.08 7.99 19.93
N LEU A 425 -7.91 7.76 20.94
CA LEU A 425 -7.77 8.39 22.25
C LEU A 425 -6.74 7.71 23.17
N THR A 426 -6.11 6.62 22.70
CA THR A 426 -5.08 5.89 23.45
C THR A 426 -3.71 6.11 22.78
N LYS A 427 -2.77 6.79 23.43
CA LYS A 427 -1.50 7.24 22.81
C LYS A 427 -0.68 6.12 22.19
N GLU A 428 -0.54 5.00 22.87
CA GLU A 428 0.27 3.86 22.43
C GLU A 428 -0.37 3.18 21.23
N LYS A 429 -1.69 2.94 21.26
CA LYS A 429 -2.44 2.33 20.15
C LYS A 429 -2.48 3.25 18.94
N LEU A 430 -2.69 4.55 19.13
CA LEU A 430 -2.63 5.53 18.04
C LEU A 430 -1.27 5.49 17.36
N ARG A 431 -0.18 5.53 18.15
CA ARG A 431 1.19 5.48 17.62
C ARG A 431 1.42 4.21 16.80
N GLU A 432 1.06 3.05 17.34
CA GLU A 432 1.22 1.77 16.66
C GLU A 432 0.48 1.76 15.32
N ARG A 433 -0.79 2.20 15.32
CA ARG A 433 -1.64 2.21 14.12
C ARG A 433 -1.17 3.21 13.07
N LEU A 434 -0.83 4.42 13.47
CA LEU A 434 -0.32 5.44 12.55
C LEU A 434 1.04 5.04 11.97
N ALA A 435 1.94 4.47 12.79
CA ALA A 435 3.24 3.98 12.34
C ALA A 435 3.10 2.83 11.33
N TRP A 436 2.16 1.91 11.53
CA TRP A 436 1.86 0.83 10.57
C TRP A 436 1.53 1.36 9.17
N HIS A 437 0.86 2.52 9.07
CA HIS A 437 0.52 3.14 7.79
C HIS A 437 1.59 4.10 7.24
N GLY A 438 2.72 4.27 7.94
CA GLY A 438 3.85 5.09 7.51
C GLY A 438 3.94 6.48 8.14
N VAL A 439 3.09 6.77 9.15
CA VAL A 439 3.20 8.03 9.90
C VAL A 439 4.34 7.93 10.92
N SER A 440 5.45 8.61 10.62
CA SER A 440 6.59 8.72 11.53
C SER A 440 6.55 10.06 12.26
N ALA A 441 6.36 10.03 13.58
CA ALA A 441 6.33 11.22 14.43
C ALA A 441 6.86 10.92 15.84
N LEU A 442 7.62 11.85 16.40
CA LEU A 442 8.12 11.79 17.78
C LEU A 442 7.00 12.03 18.80
N GLN A 443 7.26 11.78 20.09
CA GLN A 443 6.26 11.84 21.17
C GLN A 443 5.40 13.12 21.14
N ASP A 444 6.02 14.30 21.09
CA ASP A 444 5.31 15.58 21.14
C ASP A 444 4.54 15.87 19.85
N GLN A 445 5.11 15.50 18.71
CA GLN A 445 4.44 15.60 17.42
C GLN A 445 3.21 14.68 17.37
N MET A 446 3.31 13.46 17.90
CA MET A 446 2.21 12.51 17.99
C MET A 446 1.06 13.03 18.87
N ASN A 447 1.37 13.72 19.97
CA ASN A 447 0.35 14.40 20.77
C ASN A 447 -0.40 15.46 19.93
N ASN A 448 0.33 16.26 19.14
CA ASN A 448 -0.28 17.26 18.25
C ASN A 448 -1.16 16.62 17.16
N ILE A 449 -0.73 15.49 16.59
CA ILE A 449 -1.52 14.71 15.61
C ILE A 449 -2.81 14.18 16.25
N MET A 450 -2.74 13.66 17.48
CA MET A 450 -3.94 13.20 18.21
C MET A 450 -4.96 14.33 18.40
N TYR A 451 -4.53 15.49 18.88
CA TYR A 451 -5.42 16.65 19.06
C TYR A 451 -6.00 17.14 17.74
N TYR A 452 -5.20 17.14 16.68
CA TYR A 452 -5.62 17.50 15.33
C TYR A 452 -6.72 16.56 14.81
N ILE A 453 -6.47 15.25 14.82
CA ILE A 453 -7.46 14.26 14.35
C ILE A 453 -8.73 14.35 15.20
N ASN A 454 -8.61 14.48 16.53
CA ASN A 454 -9.77 14.61 17.42
C ASN A 454 -10.60 15.88 17.14
N SER A 455 -9.95 17.01 16.84
CA SER A 455 -10.64 18.24 16.44
C SER A 455 -11.42 18.04 15.13
N PHE A 456 -10.83 17.30 14.20
CA PHE A 456 -11.46 16.94 12.93
C PHE A 456 -12.68 16.05 13.15
N VAL A 457 -12.55 15.03 14.01
CA VAL A 457 -13.67 14.18 14.42
C VAL A 457 -14.80 15.03 14.96
N ASN A 458 -14.54 15.86 15.98
CA ASN A 458 -15.54 16.71 16.62
C ASN A 458 -16.28 17.60 15.61
N GLU A 459 -15.57 18.21 14.65
CA GLU A 459 -16.21 19.02 13.61
C GLU A 459 -17.11 18.17 12.70
N LEU A 460 -16.65 16.99 12.27
CA LEU A 460 -17.45 16.08 11.47
C LEU A 460 -18.68 15.55 12.21
N GLN A 461 -18.65 15.48 13.56
CA GLN A 461 -19.82 15.09 14.35
C GLN A 461 -21.00 16.05 14.19
N TYR A 462 -20.75 17.33 13.87
CA TYR A 462 -21.78 18.32 13.59
C TYR A 462 -22.16 18.43 12.11
N LYS A 463 -21.30 17.96 11.20
CA LYS A 463 -21.48 18.14 9.74
C LYS A 463 -21.98 16.91 9.00
N THR A 464 -21.74 15.71 9.53
CA THR A 464 -21.92 14.46 8.76
C THR A 464 -22.59 13.36 9.57
N GLU A 465 -23.45 12.58 8.90
CA GLU A 465 -23.98 11.34 9.45
C GLU A 465 -22.92 10.24 9.41
N VAL A 466 -22.99 9.31 10.38
CA VAL A 466 -22.06 8.19 10.45
C VAL A 466 -22.46 7.10 9.44
N GLU A 467 -21.52 6.67 8.60
CA GLU A 467 -21.75 5.55 7.68
C GLU A 467 -21.45 4.21 8.36
N VAL A 468 -22.24 3.17 8.12
CA VAL A 468 -22.04 1.87 8.77
C VAL A 468 -21.07 1.01 7.97
N MET A 469 -19.99 0.53 8.60
CA MET A 469 -19.07 -0.42 7.98
C MET A 469 -19.74 -1.79 7.82
N ARG A 470 -19.56 -2.40 6.65
CA ARG A 470 -20.18 -3.70 6.34
C ARG A 470 -19.27 -4.84 6.80
N MET A 471 -19.87 -5.78 7.53
CA MET A 471 -19.19 -6.96 8.07
C MET A 471 -19.42 -8.21 7.21
N GLN A 472 -20.28 -8.11 6.20
CA GLN A 472 -20.68 -9.17 5.29
C GLN A 472 -21.15 -8.58 3.94
N PHE A 473 -21.14 -9.40 2.89
CA PHE A 473 -21.66 -9.10 1.56
C PHE A 473 -23.13 -9.56 1.40
N GLY A 474 -23.77 -9.17 0.31
CA GLY A 474 -25.16 -9.49 0.03
C GLY A 474 -26.16 -8.48 0.60
N TRP A 475 -27.35 -8.94 0.98
CA TRP A 475 -28.44 -8.06 1.40
C TRP A 475 -28.16 -7.34 2.71
N ALA A 476 -28.41 -6.03 2.74
CA ALA A 476 -28.24 -5.16 3.90
C ALA A 476 -29.46 -4.24 4.10
N ASP A 477 -29.56 -3.65 5.30
CA ASP A 477 -30.56 -2.66 5.70
C ASP A 477 -32.00 -3.03 5.29
N LYS A 478 -32.47 -4.19 5.77
CA LYS A 478 -33.81 -4.73 5.45
C LYS A 478 -34.05 -4.85 3.94
N ASP A 479 -33.04 -5.37 3.23
CA ASP A 479 -33.09 -5.70 1.80
C ASP A 479 -33.21 -4.47 0.87
N THR A 480 -32.97 -3.27 1.39
CA THR A 480 -32.95 -2.02 0.59
C THR A 480 -31.61 -1.78 -0.11
N LYS A 481 -30.60 -2.60 0.20
CA LYS A 481 -29.22 -2.47 -0.27
C LYS A 481 -28.59 -3.83 -0.51
N PHE A 482 -27.65 -3.87 -1.44
CA PHE A 482 -26.85 -5.05 -1.74
C PHE A 482 -25.36 -4.71 -1.73
N ILE A 483 -24.57 -5.39 -0.92
CA ILE A 483 -23.15 -5.08 -0.70
C ILE A 483 -22.27 -6.03 -1.52
N VAL A 484 -21.40 -5.48 -2.37
CA VAL A 484 -20.41 -6.24 -3.16
C VAL A 484 -19.07 -5.52 -3.10
N GLY A 485 -18.06 -6.18 -2.53
CA GLY A 485 -16.75 -5.56 -2.34
C GLY A 485 -16.84 -4.26 -1.54
N GLU A 486 -16.36 -3.17 -2.11
CA GLU A 486 -16.39 -1.84 -1.51
C GLU A 486 -17.60 -1.00 -1.96
N GLN A 487 -18.66 -1.65 -2.48
CA GLN A 487 -19.83 -0.97 -3.04
C GLN A 487 -21.11 -1.34 -2.30
N GLU A 488 -21.88 -0.32 -1.98
CA GLU A 488 -23.28 -0.40 -1.56
C GLU A 488 -24.16 -0.09 -2.77
N ILE A 489 -24.82 -1.12 -3.29
CA ILE A 489 -25.71 -1.05 -4.45
C ILE A 489 -27.13 -0.77 -3.96
N MET A 490 -27.74 0.28 -4.50
CA MET A 490 -29.13 0.67 -4.30
C MET A 490 -29.83 0.74 -5.66
N ALA A 491 -31.17 0.70 -5.70
CA ALA A 491 -31.95 0.66 -6.95
C ALA A 491 -31.50 1.70 -8.00
N GLY A 492 -31.32 2.97 -7.60
CA GLY A 492 -30.93 4.05 -8.51
C GLY A 492 -29.50 4.56 -8.38
N LYS A 493 -28.68 4.02 -7.46
CA LYS A 493 -27.32 4.52 -7.23
C LYS A 493 -26.40 3.48 -6.60
N ILE A 494 -25.14 3.52 -6.99
CA ILE A 494 -24.06 2.80 -6.30
C ILE A 494 -23.27 3.82 -5.47
N ARG A 495 -22.99 3.48 -4.22
CA ARG A 495 -22.17 4.27 -3.28
C ARG A 495 -20.97 3.47 -2.86
N TYR A 496 -19.85 4.15 -2.64
CA TYR A 496 -18.69 3.54 -1.99
C TYR A 496 -19.02 3.24 -0.53
N SER A 497 -18.73 2.01 -0.10
CA SER A 497 -18.91 1.53 1.27
C SER A 497 -17.59 0.91 1.72
N PRO A 498 -16.84 1.55 2.63
CA PRO A 498 -15.54 1.06 3.05
C PRO A 498 -15.66 -0.30 3.73
N PRO A 499 -14.78 -1.25 3.42
CA PRO A 499 -14.80 -2.57 4.03
C PRO A 499 -14.37 -2.48 5.51
N SER A 500 -14.99 -3.30 6.35
CA SER A 500 -14.50 -3.55 7.71
C SER A 500 -13.19 -4.34 7.68
N TYR A 501 -12.50 -4.42 8.81
CA TYR A 501 -11.33 -5.29 8.96
C TYR A 501 -11.63 -6.77 8.64
N ILE A 502 -12.89 -7.21 8.82
CA ILE A 502 -13.29 -8.60 8.55
C ILE A 502 -13.48 -8.83 7.05
N THR A 503 -13.96 -7.83 6.31
CA THR A 503 -14.29 -7.95 4.89
C THR A 503 -13.16 -7.46 3.98
N SER A 504 -12.18 -6.71 4.48
CA SER A 504 -11.17 -6.02 3.66
C SER A 504 -10.39 -6.94 2.72
N SER A 505 -9.95 -8.11 3.19
CA SER A 505 -9.18 -9.05 2.37
C SER A 505 -9.98 -9.64 1.21
N ILE A 506 -11.30 -9.70 1.31
CA ILE A 506 -12.18 -10.22 0.25
C ILE A 506 -12.81 -9.10 -0.56
N ALA A 507 -12.95 -7.92 0.01
CA ALA A 507 -13.52 -6.79 -0.72
C ALA A 507 -12.67 -6.45 -1.95
N GLU A 508 -11.34 -6.57 -1.85
CA GLU A 508 -10.40 -6.37 -2.95
C GLU A 508 -10.63 -7.38 -4.09
N THR A 509 -10.85 -8.65 -3.75
CA THR A 509 -11.04 -9.73 -4.74
C THR A 509 -12.39 -9.65 -5.44
N LEU A 510 -13.34 -8.86 -4.91
CA LEU A 510 -14.65 -8.63 -5.52
C LEU A 510 -14.66 -7.44 -6.50
N LYS A 511 -13.52 -6.79 -6.76
CA LYS A 511 -13.44 -5.70 -7.76
C LYS A 511 -13.65 -6.25 -9.18
N PRO A 512 -14.33 -5.49 -10.06
CA PRO A 512 -14.51 -5.91 -11.45
C PRO A 512 -13.17 -5.81 -12.21
N CYS A 513 -12.92 -6.74 -13.12
CA CYS A 513 -11.73 -6.77 -13.98
C CYS A 513 -12.12 -7.13 -15.42
N GLY A 514 -11.47 -6.52 -16.40
CA GLY A 514 -11.71 -6.77 -17.83
C GLY A 514 -13.08 -6.32 -18.33
N SER A 515 -13.67 -7.11 -19.23
CA SER A 515 -14.87 -6.79 -20.00
C SER A 515 -16.04 -7.74 -19.68
N LEU A 516 -17.23 -7.17 -19.51
CA LEU A 516 -18.48 -7.94 -19.39
C LEU A 516 -18.77 -8.75 -20.67
N GLU A 517 -18.47 -8.22 -21.84
CA GLU A 517 -18.77 -8.90 -23.12
C GLU A 517 -17.87 -10.11 -23.35
N GLU A 518 -16.58 -10.01 -23.00
CA GLU A 518 -15.70 -11.17 -23.01
C GLU A 518 -16.14 -12.23 -22.00
N TRP A 519 -16.56 -11.80 -20.80
CA TRP A 519 -17.12 -12.70 -19.79
C TRP A 519 -18.36 -13.45 -20.31
N LYS A 520 -19.32 -12.74 -20.93
CA LYS A 520 -20.51 -13.36 -21.55
C LYS A 520 -20.14 -14.40 -22.59
N SER A 521 -19.16 -14.10 -23.45
CA SER A 521 -18.70 -15.04 -24.49
C SER A 521 -18.21 -16.38 -23.92
N VAL A 522 -17.60 -16.35 -22.72
CA VAL A 522 -17.17 -17.56 -22.01
C VAL A 522 -18.37 -18.32 -21.45
N ILE A 523 -19.26 -17.63 -20.74
CA ILE A 523 -20.40 -18.25 -20.07
C ILE A 523 -21.39 -18.88 -21.04
N ASN A 524 -21.60 -18.28 -22.22
CA ASN A 524 -22.50 -18.83 -23.24
C ASN A 524 -22.04 -20.19 -23.80
N THR A 525 -20.84 -20.66 -23.45
CA THR A 525 -20.41 -22.04 -23.71
C THR A 525 -21.36 -23.06 -23.06
N TYR A 526 -21.98 -22.71 -21.93
CA TYR A 526 -22.95 -23.55 -21.24
C TYR A 526 -24.32 -23.64 -21.94
N ASP A 527 -24.54 -22.91 -23.03
CA ASP A 527 -25.74 -23.07 -23.88
C ASP A 527 -25.64 -24.28 -24.84
N ARG A 528 -24.49 -24.94 -24.94
CA ARG A 528 -24.39 -26.18 -25.74
C ARG A 528 -25.24 -27.29 -25.12
N GLU A 529 -25.96 -28.05 -25.97
CA GLU A 529 -26.73 -29.21 -25.53
C GLU A 529 -25.81 -30.23 -24.84
N GLY A 530 -26.20 -30.71 -23.65
CA GLY A 530 -25.38 -31.60 -22.80
C GLY A 530 -24.68 -30.89 -21.62
N PHE A 531 -24.60 -29.55 -21.63
CA PHE A 531 -24.07 -28.75 -20.51
C PHE A 531 -25.13 -28.39 -19.46
N GLU A 532 -26.34 -28.94 -19.51
CA GLU A 532 -27.41 -28.63 -18.56
C GLU A 532 -26.99 -28.83 -17.09
N PRO A 533 -26.25 -29.90 -16.71
CA PRO A 533 -25.73 -30.06 -15.35
C PRO A 533 -24.78 -28.92 -14.96
N HIS A 534 -23.87 -28.52 -15.86
CA HIS A 534 -22.92 -27.42 -15.61
C HIS A 534 -23.63 -26.08 -15.49
N ALA A 535 -24.59 -25.81 -16.38
CA ALA A 535 -25.40 -24.60 -16.37
C ALA A 535 -26.18 -24.48 -15.05
N PHE A 536 -26.80 -25.56 -14.58
CA PHE A 536 -27.52 -25.57 -13.30
C PHE A 536 -26.60 -25.28 -12.10
N GLY A 537 -25.39 -25.84 -12.10
CA GLY A 537 -24.37 -25.52 -11.08
C GLY A 537 -23.95 -24.06 -11.13
N PHE A 538 -23.73 -23.51 -12.32
CA PHE A 538 -23.39 -22.11 -12.54
C PHE A 538 -24.51 -21.16 -12.10
N PHE A 539 -25.78 -21.51 -12.33
CA PHE A 539 -26.95 -20.72 -11.92
C PHE A 539 -27.02 -20.44 -10.41
N THR A 540 -26.29 -21.21 -9.60
CA THR A 540 -26.06 -20.91 -8.18
C THR A 540 -25.56 -19.49 -7.95
N ALA A 541 -24.84 -18.91 -8.92
CA ALA A 541 -24.35 -17.54 -8.84
C ALA A 541 -25.47 -16.51 -8.68
N PHE A 542 -26.60 -16.76 -9.33
CA PHE A 542 -27.78 -15.89 -9.34
C PHE A 542 -28.85 -16.36 -8.34
N GLY A 543 -28.91 -17.67 -8.05
CA GLY A 543 -29.84 -18.25 -7.08
C GLY A 543 -29.47 -17.98 -5.63
N SER A 544 -28.17 -17.95 -5.29
CA SER A 544 -27.73 -17.75 -3.90
C SER A 544 -28.27 -16.45 -3.26
N PRO A 545 -28.25 -15.28 -3.93
CA PRO A 545 -28.88 -14.08 -3.39
C PRO A 545 -30.39 -14.20 -3.07
N LEU A 546 -31.11 -15.13 -3.70
CA LEU A 546 -32.57 -15.26 -3.58
C LEU A 546 -33.00 -16.18 -2.43
N ILE A 547 -32.15 -17.12 -2.01
CA ILE A 547 -32.53 -18.19 -1.05
C ILE A 547 -33.03 -17.65 0.30
N LYS A 548 -32.51 -16.50 0.73
CA LYS A 548 -32.90 -15.81 1.97
C LYS A 548 -34.42 -15.56 2.02
N HIS A 549 -35.03 -15.26 0.87
CA HIS A 549 -36.42 -14.85 0.75
C HIS A 549 -37.40 -16.04 0.73
N LEU A 550 -36.88 -17.27 0.69
CA LEU A 550 -37.64 -18.50 0.91
C LEU A 550 -37.61 -18.97 2.38
N ASN A 551 -37.11 -18.16 3.31
CA ASN A 551 -36.85 -18.54 4.71
C ASN A 551 -35.89 -19.73 4.86
N LEU A 552 -35.12 -20.04 3.82
CA LEU A 552 -34.03 -21.00 3.86
C LEU A 552 -32.73 -20.27 4.25
N LYS A 553 -31.94 -20.89 5.14
CA LYS A 553 -30.69 -20.31 5.67
C LYS A 553 -29.43 -20.80 4.96
N GLY A 554 -29.57 -21.79 4.09
CA GLY A 554 -28.53 -22.23 3.19
C GLY A 554 -28.74 -23.67 2.75
N ALA A 555 -27.99 -24.07 1.73
CA ALA A 555 -27.97 -25.43 1.20
C ALA A 555 -26.62 -25.72 0.54
N VAL A 556 -26.33 -27.01 0.34
CA VAL A 556 -25.13 -27.46 -0.37
C VAL A 556 -25.55 -28.14 -1.67
N ILE A 557 -24.90 -27.75 -2.76
CA ILE A 557 -24.93 -28.46 -4.04
C ILE A 557 -23.56 -29.12 -4.23
N ASN A 558 -23.50 -30.43 -4.35
CA ASN A 558 -22.27 -31.15 -4.64
C ASN A 558 -22.24 -31.67 -6.07
N LEU A 559 -21.20 -31.29 -6.82
CA LEU A 559 -20.93 -31.73 -8.17
C LEU A 559 -20.02 -32.96 -8.10
N ILE A 560 -20.50 -34.10 -8.59
CA ILE A 560 -19.74 -35.35 -8.51
C ILE A 560 -19.39 -35.91 -9.88
N ASN A 561 -18.19 -36.49 -9.98
CA ASN A 561 -17.83 -37.45 -11.02
C ASN A 561 -16.54 -38.14 -10.58
N ASN A 562 -16.48 -39.48 -10.67
CA ASN A 562 -15.31 -40.29 -10.29
C ASN A 562 -14.07 -40.07 -11.17
N ARG A 563 -14.20 -39.34 -12.27
CA ARG A 563 -13.12 -38.97 -13.17
C ARG A 563 -12.83 -37.46 -13.14
N SER A 564 -11.55 -37.14 -13.26
CA SER A 564 -11.04 -35.77 -13.38
C SER A 564 -11.31 -35.18 -14.76
N GLY A 565 -11.30 -33.85 -14.89
CA GLY A 565 -11.41 -33.18 -16.19
C GLY A 565 -12.85 -32.97 -16.70
N THR A 566 -13.85 -33.21 -15.87
CA THR A 566 -15.29 -33.10 -16.19
C THR A 566 -15.85 -31.67 -16.10
N GLY A 567 -15.01 -30.68 -15.72
CA GLY A 567 -15.41 -29.29 -15.58
C GLY A 567 -16.05 -28.90 -14.24
N LYS A 568 -16.00 -29.77 -13.22
CA LYS A 568 -16.57 -29.50 -11.87
C LYS A 568 -16.04 -28.19 -11.26
N THR A 569 -14.72 -28.06 -11.16
CA THR A 569 -14.06 -26.85 -10.66
C THR A 569 -14.32 -25.65 -11.58
N THR A 570 -14.38 -25.86 -12.90
CA THR A 570 -14.68 -24.80 -13.87
C THR A 570 -16.05 -24.15 -13.62
N VAL A 571 -17.06 -24.94 -13.25
CA VAL A 571 -18.39 -24.41 -12.86
C VAL A 571 -18.29 -23.52 -11.63
N ALA A 572 -17.49 -23.91 -10.63
CA ALA A 572 -17.24 -23.08 -9.45
C ALA A 572 -16.55 -21.76 -9.80
N LEU A 573 -15.55 -21.78 -10.68
CA LEU A 573 -14.86 -20.59 -11.18
C LEU A 573 -15.82 -19.66 -11.93
N ALA A 574 -16.63 -20.21 -12.84
CA ALA A 574 -17.66 -19.46 -13.56
C ALA A 574 -18.68 -18.83 -12.59
N MET A 575 -19.12 -19.58 -11.57
CA MET A 575 -20.04 -19.06 -10.55
C MET A 575 -19.44 -17.87 -9.78
N HIS A 576 -18.18 -17.97 -9.34
CA HIS A 576 -17.50 -16.89 -8.63
C HIS A 576 -17.26 -15.66 -9.52
N SER A 577 -16.94 -15.87 -10.80
CA SER A 577 -16.65 -14.81 -11.78
C SER A 577 -17.80 -13.81 -11.98
N VAL A 578 -19.04 -14.18 -11.63
CA VAL A 578 -20.19 -13.25 -11.62
C VAL A 578 -19.95 -12.08 -10.65
N TRP A 579 -19.37 -12.35 -9.48
CA TRP A 579 -19.29 -11.41 -8.36
C TRP A 579 -17.89 -10.83 -8.13
N GLY A 580 -16.84 -11.57 -8.50
CA GLY A 580 -15.45 -11.18 -8.28
C GLY A 580 -14.46 -12.16 -8.89
N HIS A 581 -13.22 -12.15 -8.40
CA HIS A 581 -12.16 -13.03 -8.88
C HIS A 581 -12.58 -14.51 -8.74
N PRO A 582 -12.46 -15.31 -9.82
CA PRO A 582 -13.01 -16.67 -9.87
C PRO A 582 -12.39 -17.63 -8.84
N GLU A 583 -11.10 -17.48 -8.53
CA GLU A 583 -10.36 -18.40 -7.66
C GLU A 583 -10.10 -17.87 -6.23
N GLU A 584 -9.66 -16.62 -6.07
CA GLU A 584 -9.25 -16.07 -4.74
C GLU A 584 -10.37 -16.05 -3.67
N THR A 585 -11.63 -16.16 -4.08
CA THR A 585 -12.78 -16.24 -3.15
C THR A 585 -13.17 -17.67 -2.79
N MET A 586 -12.64 -18.67 -3.50
CA MET A 586 -12.98 -20.08 -3.38
C MET A 586 -12.33 -20.71 -2.13
N LEU A 587 -13.06 -21.60 -1.46
CA LEU A 587 -12.53 -22.42 -0.39
C LEU A 587 -11.91 -23.70 -0.97
N ILE A 588 -10.92 -24.25 -0.27
CA ILE A 588 -10.37 -25.57 -0.58
C ILE A 588 -10.71 -26.57 0.51
N ALA A 589 -10.75 -27.85 0.17
CA ALA A 589 -11.07 -28.91 1.13
C ALA A 589 -10.21 -28.89 2.41
N LYS A 590 -8.93 -28.50 2.29
CA LYS A 590 -7.96 -28.42 3.40
C LYS A 590 -8.23 -27.28 4.39
N ASP A 591 -9.07 -26.31 4.04
CA ASP A 591 -9.43 -25.24 4.98
C ASP A 591 -10.11 -25.84 6.22
N THR A 592 -9.73 -25.34 7.40
CA THR A 592 -10.38 -25.78 8.64
C THR A 592 -11.86 -25.40 8.63
N GLN A 593 -12.69 -26.17 9.33
CA GLN A 593 -14.13 -25.91 9.43
C GLN A 593 -14.43 -24.47 9.89
N ASN A 594 -13.65 -23.93 10.83
CA ASN A 594 -13.82 -22.55 11.30
C ASN A 594 -13.57 -21.51 10.20
N VAL A 595 -12.57 -21.71 9.34
CA VAL A 595 -12.30 -20.82 8.21
C VAL A 595 -13.44 -20.88 7.20
N LYS A 596 -13.92 -22.08 6.84
CA LYS A 596 -15.07 -22.27 5.94
C LYS A 596 -16.31 -21.53 6.47
N LEU A 597 -16.68 -21.75 7.74
CA LEU A 597 -17.84 -21.09 8.34
C LEU A 597 -17.68 -19.57 8.46
N HIS A 598 -16.48 -19.08 8.76
CA HIS A 598 -16.20 -17.65 8.78
C HIS A 598 -16.35 -17.02 7.40
N ARG A 599 -15.84 -17.69 6.36
CA ARG A 599 -15.97 -17.26 4.97
C ARG A 599 -17.43 -17.23 4.51
N LEU A 600 -18.24 -18.24 4.87
CA LEU A 600 -19.69 -18.23 4.62
C LEU A 600 -20.34 -16.98 5.24
N GLY A 601 -19.99 -16.63 6.47
CA GLY A 601 -20.46 -15.41 7.13
C GLY A 601 -20.04 -14.11 6.46
N ILE A 602 -18.83 -14.05 5.89
CA ILE A 602 -18.37 -12.89 5.10
C ILE A 602 -19.18 -12.79 3.80
N MET A 603 -19.38 -13.89 3.08
CA MET A 603 -20.10 -13.89 1.81
C MET A 603 -21.58 -13.58 1.99
N GLY A 604 -22.18 -13.94 3.13
CA GLY A 604 -23.52 -13.54 3.55
C GLY A 604 -24.61 -14.14 2.68
N ASN A 605 -24.87 -13.54 1.51
CA ASN A 605 -25.81 -14.05 0.50
C ASN A 605 -25.17 -14.35 -0.86
N LEU A 606 -23.90 -13.95 -1.05
CA LEU A 606 -23.15 -14.31 -2.25
C LEU A 606 -22.86 -15.81 -2.28
N PRO A 607 -22.83 -16.42 -3.47
CA PRO A 607 -22.47 -17.83 -3.63
C PRO A 607 -21.03 -18.07 -3.17
N ILE A 608 -20.73 -19.29 -2.75
CA ILE A 608 -19.36 -19.71 -2.52
C ILE A 608 -19.16 -21.18 -2.87
N ALA A 609 -17.97 -21.51 -3.40
CA ALA A 609 -17.57 -22.88 -3.63
C ALA A 609 -16.52 -23.38 -2.63
N CYS A 610 -16.57 -24.67 -2.30
CA CYS A 610 -15.50 -25.41 -1.65
C CYS A 610 -15.04 -26.56 -2.56
N ASP A 611 -13.85 -26.40 -3.14
CA ASP A 611 -13.35 -27.32 -4.16
C ASP A 611 -12.67 -28.55 -3.57
N GLU A 612 -12.81 -29.68 -4.26
CA GLU A 612 -12.15 -30.97 -4.07
C GLU A 612 -12.35 -31.58 -2.67
N ILE A 613 -13.59 -31.63 -2.19
CA ILE A 613 -13.95 -32.18 -0.86
C ILE A 613 -13.98 -33.72 -0.82
N THR A 614 -13.39 -34.39 -1.81
CA THR A 614 -13.35 -35.86 -1.92
C THR A 614 -12.80 -36.56 -0.68
N ASN A 615 -11.92 -35.92 0.09
CA ASN A 615 -11.31 -36.53 1.28
C ASN A 615 -11.86 -35.99 2.61
N ILE A 616 -12.99 -35.26 2.59
CA ILE A 616 -13.64 -34.84 3.84
C ILE A 616 -14.08 -36.06 4.65
N ALA A 617 -13.84 -36.04 5.96
CA ALA A 617 -14.32 -37.07 6.88
C ALA A 617 -15.86 -37.06 6.92
N PRO A 618 -16.53 -38.22 7.07
CA PRO A 618 -17.99 -38.28 7.12
C PRO A 618 -18.63 -37.40 8.21
N GLU A 619 -18.01 -37.32 9.38
CA GLU A 619 -18.48 -36.49 10.50
C GLU A 619 -18.36 -35.01 10.17
N ASP A 620 -17.24 -34.58 9.57
CA ASP A 620 -17.01 -33.20 9.15
C ASP A 620 -17.96 -32.78 8.02
N ALA A 621 -18.28 -33.70 7.10
CA ALA A 621 -19.28 -33.49 6.06
C ALA A 621 -20.67 -33.29 6.65
N SER A 622 -21.07 -34.17 7.59
CA SER A 622 -22.32 -34.04 8.34
C SER A 622 -22.42 -32.68 9.05
N ASP A 623 -21.37 -32.30 9.79
CA ASP A 623 -21.29 -31.02 10.49
C ASP A 623 -21.34 -29.82 9.52
N PHE A 624 -20.68 -29.93 8.36
CA PHE A 624 -20.66 -28.89 7.34
C PHE A 624 -22.05 -28.67 6.74
N LEU A 625 -22.74 -29.74 6.35
CA LEU A 625 -24.10 -29.68 5.80
C LEU A 625 -25.08 -29.03 6.79
N TYR A 626 -25.01 -29.41 8.08
CA TYR A 626 -25.83 -28.76 9.09
C TYR A 626 -25.48 -27.28 9.26
N ALA A 627 -24.20 -26.95 9.38
CA ALA A 627 -23.78 -25.57 9.60
C ALA A 627 -24.22 -24.66 8.45
N VAL A 628 -24.02 -25.08 7.20
CA VAL A 628 -24.47 -24.34 6.01
C VAL A 628 -25.98 -24.12 6.08
N SER A 629 -26.76 -25.17 6.34
CA SER A 629 -28.23 -25.10 6.40
C SER A 629 -28.80 -24.32 7.59
N GLN A 630 -28.02 -24.10 8.65
CA GLN A 630 -28.41 -23.33 9.84
C GLN A 630 -28.14 -21.83 9.69
N GLY A 631 -27.25 -21.43 8.78
CA GLY A 631 -27.02 -20.01 8.44
C GLY A 631 -26.23 -19.20 9.46
N ARG A 632 -25.44 -19.83 10.33
CA ARG A 632 -24.61 -19.10 11.31
C ARG A 632 -23.39 -19.88 11.77
N ALA A 633 -22.33 -19.16 12.13
CA ALA A 633 -21.17 -19.74 12.80
C ALA A 633 -21.50 -20.09 14.26
N ARG A 634 -20.65 -20.92 14.88
CA ARG A 634 -20.75 -21.26 16.31
C ARG A 634 -20.59 -20.01 17.19
N GLY A 635 -21.47 -19.86 18.19
CA GLY A 635 -21.33 -18.82 19.22
C GLY A 635 -20.10 -19.04 20.09
N ARG A 636 -19.55 -17.96 20.67
CA ARG A 636 -18.38 -18.01 21.56
C ARG A 636 -18.60 -17.05 22.73
N LEU A 637 -18.13 -17.41 23.91
CA LEU A 637 -18.03 -16.47 25.04
C LEU A 637 -16.82 -15.55 24.85
N LYS A 638 -16.87 -14.35 25.44
CA LYS A 638 -15.68 -13.50 25.56
C LYS A 638 -14.72 -14.15 26.57
N SER A 639 -13.41 -14.03 26.33
CA SER A 639 -12.40 -14.68 27.20
C SER A 639 -12.35 -14.09 28.61
N ASN A 640 -12.69 -12.81 28.77
CA ASN A 640 -12.48 -12.05 30.00
C ASN A 640 -13.79 -11.60 30.65
N GLU A 641 -14.94 -12.01 30.11
CA GLU A 641 -16.26 -11.59 30.57
C GLU A 641 -17.23 -12.77 30.38
N ASN A 642 -18.11 -13.03 31.36
CA ASN A 642 -19.18 -14.01 31.26
C ASN A 642 -20.32 -13.49 30.35
N ALA A 643 -19.96 -13.03 29.15
CA ALA A 643 -20.87 -12.51 28.15
C ALA A 643 -20.58 -13.17 26.79
N GLU A 644 -21.65 -13.40 26.02
CA GLU A 644 -21.51 -13.91 24.65
C GLU A 644 -20.83 -12.86 23.76
N ARG A 645 -19.90 -13.32 22.92
CA ARG A 645 -19.33 -12.51 21.86
C ARG A 645 -20.39 -12.31 20.78
N LEU A 646 -20.54 -11.07 20.31
CA LEU A 646 -21.45 -10.75 19.21
C LEU A 646 -21.13 -11.62 17.98
N ASN A 647 -22.06 -12.49 17.59
CA ASN A 647 -21.91 -13.35 16.43
C ASN A 647 -22.49 -12.68 15.18
N THR A 648 -21.60 -12.07 14.41
CA THR A 648 -21.91 -11.39 13.14
C THR A 648 -21.80 -12.31 11.92
N ALA A 649 -21.27 -13.53 12.06
CA ALA A 649 -21.10 -14.47 10.96
C ALA A 649 -22.42 -15.24 10.72
N LYS A 650 -23.34 -14.62 9.99
CA LYS A 650 -24.62 -15.19 9.58
C LYS A 650 -24.71 -15.19 8.06
N TRP A 651 -25.40 -16.17 7.50
CA TRP A 651 -25.57 -16.29 6.06
C TRP A 651 -26.94 -16.86 5.68
N ALA A 652 -27.29 -16.62 4.42
CA ALA A 652 -28.33 -17.31 3.69
C ALA A 652 -27.87 -17.38 2.24
N LEU A 653 -27.14 -18.44 1.91
CA LEU A 653 -26.45 -18.62 0.64
C LEU A 653 -26.51 -20.09 0.19
N ILE A 654 -26.22 -20.33 -1.09
CA ILE A 654 -26.02 -21.68 -1.62
C ILE A 654 -24.53 -21.93 -1.76
N CYS A 655 -24.05 -23.00 -1.14
CA CYS A 655 -22.65 -23.42 -1.20
C CYS A 655 -22.51 -24.51 -2.27
N LEU A 656 -21.62 -24.29 -3.23
CA LEU A 656 -21.27 -25.29 -4.24
C LEU A 656 -20.06 -26.09 -3.76
N THR A 657 -20.04 -27.39 -3.96
CA THR A 657 -18.87 -28.23 -3.66
C THR A 657 -18.58 -29.14 -4.82
N THR A 658 -17.34 -29.60 -4.92
CA THR A 658 -16.92 -30.56 -5.94
C THR A 658 -16.27 -31.77 -5.28
N SER A 659 -16.56 -32.96 -5.79
CA SER A 659 -15.88 -34.18 -5.34
C SER A 659 -15.83 -35.26 -6.41
N ASN A 660 -14.94 -36.23 -6.20
CA ASN A 660 -14.82 -37.44 -7.00
C ASN A 660 -15.53 -38.64 -6.36
N ALA A 661 -16.03 -38.48 -5.13
CA ALA A 661 -16.80 -39.47 -4.39
C ALA A 661 -18.09 -38.85 -3.83
N SER A 662 -19.14 -39.66 -3.80
CA SER A 662 -20.46 -39.30 -3.26
C SER A 662 -20.38 -38.95 -1.77
N ILE A 663 -20.97 -37.81 -1.38
CA ILE A 663 -21.15 -37.46 0.03
C ILE A 663 -22.29 -38.29 0.62
N TYR A 664 -23.28 -38.68 -0.18
CA TYR A 664 -24.32 -39.59 0.26
C TYR A 664 -23.74 -40.90 0.79
N ASP A 665 -22.83 -41.51 0.05
CA ASP A 665 -22.21 -42.80 0.40
C ASP A 665 -21.34 -42.69 1.66
N LYS A 666 -20.69 -41.55 1.85
CA LYS A 666 -19.93 -41.26 3.07
C LYS A 666 -20.82 -41.11 4.29
N LEU A 667 -21.96 -40.44 4.14
CA LEU A 667 -22.89 -40.27 5.26
C LEU A 667 -23.54 -41.60 5.64
N THR A 668 -23.88 -42.44 4.67
CA THR A 668 -24.45 -43.77 4.93
C THR A 668 -23.44 -44.74 5.55
N SER A 669 -22.12 -44.55 5.33
CA SER A 669 -21.10 -45.38 5.96
C SER A 669 -21.01 -45.20 7.48
N ILE A 670 -21.45 -44.07 8.02
CA ILE A 670 -21.41 -43.77 9.47
C ILE A 670 -22.79 -43.75 10.13
N LYS A 671 -23.86 -43.63 9.35
CA LYS A 671 -25.25 -43.53 9.85
C LYS A 671 -26.16 -44.40 9.00
N SER A 672 -26.97 -45.22 9.65
CA SER A 672 -27.98 -46.05 8.98
C SER A 672 -29.09 -45.23 8.31
N SER A 673 -29.38 -44.02 8.81
CA SER A 673 -30.39 -43.10 8.24
C SER A 673 -29.98 -41.63 8.44
N PRO A 674 -29.08 -41.08 7.59
CA PRO A 674 -28.70 -39.67 7.62
C PRO A 674 -29.72 -38.76 6.91
N ASP A 675 -31.02 -39.03 7.14
CA ASP A 675 -32.14 -38.41 6.42
C ASP A 675 -32.13 -36.88 6.53
N GLY A 676 -31.68 -36.34 7.66
CA GLY A 676 -31.61 -34.90 7.90
C GLY A 676 -30.55 -34.20 7.04
N GLU A 677 -29.35 -34.77 6.98
CA GLU A 677 -28.21 -34.29 6.21
C GLU A 677 -28.49 -34.43 4.71
N MET A 678 -29.02 -35.58 4.30
CA MET A 678 -29.32 -35.88 2.90
C MET A 678 -30.29 -34.87 2.29
N MET A 679 -31.32 -34.47 3.03
CA MET A 679 -32.32 -33.51 2.55
C MET A 679 -31.79 -32.07 2.46
N ARG A 680 -30.56 -31.80 2.90
CA ARG A 680 -29.88 -30.49 2.81
C ARG A 680 -28.79 -30.45 1.74
N LEU A 681 -28.52 -31.60 1.13
CA LEU A 681 -27.56 -31.79 0.06
C LEU A 681 -28.32 -32.02 -1.25
N ILE A 682 -27.96 -31.31 -2.31
CA ILE A 682 -28.31 -31.69 -3.67
C ILE A 682 -27.02 -32.22 -4.30
N GLU A 683 -26.98 -33.47 -4.71
CA GLU A 683 -25.80 -34.05 -5.33
C GLU A 683 -26.20 -34.68 -6.65
N TYR A 684 -25.52 -34.27 -7.72
CA TYR A 684 -25.76 -34.77 -9.07
C TYR A 684 -24.45 -34.94 -9.83
N GLN A 685 -24.51 -35.80 -10.84
CA GLN A 685 -23.34 -36.11 -11.63
C GLN A 685 -23.14 -35.08 -12.74
N ILE A 686 -21.90 -34.59 -12.86
CA ILE A 686 -21.46 -33.83 -14.03
C ILE A 686 -20.89 -34.81 -15.05
N PRO A 687 -21.44 -34.93 -16.26
CA PRO A 687 -20.98 -35.90 -17.25
C PRO A 687 -19.58 -35.57 -17.78
N GLU A 688 -18.91 -36.58 -18.34
CA GLU A 688 -17.76 -36.33 -19.22
C GLU A 688 -18.26 -35.64 -20.49
N ILE A 689 -17.52 -34.61 -20.92
CA ILE A 689 -17.92 -33.80 -22.04
C ILE A 689 -16.97 -34.06 -23.20
N ASP A 690 -17.46 -34.73 -24.24
CA ASP A 690 -16.79 -34.80 -25.55
C ASP A 690 -17.18 -33.62 -26.47
N LEU A 691 -18.01 -32.69 -25.97
CA LEU A 691 -18.55 -31.54 -26.73
C LEU A 691 -17.55 -30.39 -26.92
N ILE A 692 -16.47 -30.36 -26.15
CA ILE A 692 -15.42 -29.33 -26.20
C ILE A 692 -14.07 -30.02 -26.09
N SER A 693 -13.16 -29.72 -27.03
CA SER A 693 -11.80 -30.27 -26.95
C SER A 693 -11.04 -29.67 -25.77
N LYS A 694 -10.00 -30.36 -25.32
CA LYS A 694 -9.11 -29.84 -24.26
C LYS A 694 -8.47 -28.51 -24.68
N GLU A 695 -8.11 -28.37 -25.95
CA GLU A 695 -7.54 -27.17 -26.54
C GLU A 695 -8.55 -26.01 -26.50
N GLU A 696 -9.80 -26.26 -26.88
CA GLU A 696 -10.86 -25.26 -26.86
C GLU A 696 -11.19 -24.82 -25.42
N ALA A 697 -11.32 -25.77 -24.48
CA ALA A 697 -11.51 -25.47 -23.07
C ALA A 697 -10.35 -24.63 -22.49
N GLY A 698 -9.11 -24.94 -22.89
CA GLY A 698 -7.90 -24.20 -22.52
C GLY A 698 -7.79 -22.79 -23.12
N GLN A 699 -8.60 -22.46 -24.13
CA GLN A 699 -8.67 -21.10 -24.70
C GLN A 699 -9.82 -20.28 -24.12
N ILE A 700 -10.93 -20.93 -23.78
CA ILE A 700 -12.15 -20.27 -23.34
C ILE A 700 -12.11 -19.93 -21.85
N PHE A 701 -11.99 -20.94 -20.98
CA PHE A 701 -12.18 -20.75 -19.54
C PHE A 701 -11.11 -19.90 -18.84
N PRO A 702 -9.83 -19.89 -19.26
CA PRO A 702 -8.83 -19.00 -18.64
C PRO A 702 -9.16 -17.51 -18.76
N LYS A 703 -10.01 -17.10 -19.72
CA LYS A 703 -10.47 -15.71 -19.85
C LYS A 703 -11.26 -15.24 -18.63
N LEU A 704 -11.82 -16.15 -17.81
CA LEU A 704 -12.48 -15.81 -16.54
C LEU A 704 -11.53 -15.17 -15.52
N TYR A 705 -10.22 -15.42 -15.60
CA TYR A 705 -9.22 -14.80 -14.72
C TYR A 705 -8.90 -13.36 -15.10
N GLN A 706 -9.35 -12.90 -16.27
CA GLN A 706 -9.12 -11.55 -16.77
C GLN A 706 -10.43 -10.76 -16.94
N ASN A 707 -11.58 -11.44 -16.91
CA ASN A 707 -12.90 -10.86 -17.13
C ASN A 707 -13.86 -11.37 -16.06
N TYR A 708 -14.15 -10.58 -15.03
CA TYR A 708 -14.99 -10.99 -13.91
C TYR A 708 -15.56 -9.82 -13.10
N GLY A 709 -16.53 -10.10 -12.23
CA GLY A 709 -17.10 -9.16 -11.26
C GLY A 709 -18.13 -8.17 -11.82
N HIS A 710 -18.41 -8.21 -13.12
CA HIS A 710 -19.33 -7.25 -13.76
C HIS A 710 -20.81 -7.65 -13.58
N ALA A 711 -21.15 -8.89 -13.93
CA ALA A 711 -22.54 -9.35 -14.04
C ALA A 711 -23.33 -9.28 -12.72
N GLY A 712 -22.70 -9.66 -11.61
CA GLY A 712 -23.32 -9.66 -10.28
C GLY A 712 -23.75 -8.27 -9.81
N ARG A 713 -23.05 -7.21 -10.23
CA ARG A 713 -23.40 -5.82 -9.89
C ARG A 713 -24.68 -5.38 -10.60
N ILE A 714 -24.80 -5.69 -11.89
CA ILE A 714 -26.01 -5.41 -12.69
C ILE A 714 -27.19 -6.19 -12.11
N TYR A 715 -26.99 -7.48 -11.85
CA TYR A 715 -27.99 -8.36 -11.25
C TYR A 715 -28.44 -7.88 -9.86
N GLY A 716 -27.49 -7.59 -8.97
CA GLY A 716 -27.76 -7.08 -7.62
C GLY A 716 -28.49 -5.74 -7.62
N GLN A 717 -28.16 -4.84 -8.55
CA GLN A 717 -28.86 -3.56 -8.68
C GLN A 717 -30.31 -3.75 -9.11
N TRP A 718 -30.56 -4.65 -10.08
CA TRP A 718 -31.91 -4.98 -10.50
C TRP A 718 -32.71 -5.63 -9.36
N LEU A 719 -32.11 -6.56 -8.61
CA LEU A 719 -32.75 -7.21 -7.47
C LEU A 719 -33.20 -6.20 -6.40
N VAL A 720 -32.37 -5.22 -6.06
CA VAL A 720 -32.73 -4.18 -5.07
C VAL A 720 -33.91 -3.34 -5.56
N GLY A 721 -33.99 -3.07 -6.87
CA GLY A 721 -35.10 -2.32 -7.47
C GLY A 721 -36.39 -3.11 -7.65
N ASN A 722 -36.31 -4.44 -7.75
CA ASN A 722 -37.42 -5.31 -8.19
C ASN A 722 -37.55 -6.57 -7.31
N LEU A 723 -37.31 -6.42 -6.00
CA LEU A 723 -37.24 -7.57 -5.09
C LEU A 723 -38.56 -8.35 -5.03
N GLU A 724 -39.70 -7.67 -5.03
CA GLU A 724 -41.02 -8.32 -5.02
C GLU A 724 -41.23 -9.20 -6.26
N GLU A 725 -40.92 -8.66 -7.44
CA GLU A 725 -40.97 -9.41 -8.72
C GLU A 725 -40.05 -10.64 -8.68
N ALA A 726 -38.82 -10.48 -8.15
CA ALA A 726 -37.88 -11.58 -8.02
C ALA A 726 -38.43 -12.70 -7.10
N ILE A 727 -39.02 -12.34 -5.97
CA ILE A 727 -39.62 -13.29 -5.02
C ILE A 727 -40.81 -14.02 -5.66
N GLU A 728 -41.67 -13.31 -6.38
CA GLU A 728 -42.79 -13.91 -7.10
C GLU A 728 -42.32 -14.89 -8.16
N MET A 729 -41.28 -14.55 -8.92
CA MET A 729 -40.69 -15.43 -9.93
C MET A 729 -40.12 -16.71 -9.30
N VAL A 730 -39.44 -16.61 -8.15
CA VAL A 730 -38.95 -17.78 -7.41
C VAL A 730 -40.12 -18.65 -6.96
N LYS A 731 -41.16 -18.07 -6.35
CA LYS A 731 -42.34 -18.83 -5.89
C LYS A 731 -43.09 -19.52 -7.04
N ALA A 732 -43.24 -18.86 -8.17
CA ALA A 732 -43.87 -19.43 -9.36
C ALA A 732 -43.03 -20.59 -9.93
N THR A 733 -41.72 -20.42 -10.00
CA THR A 733 -40.78 -21.47 -10.43
C THR A 733 -40.81 -22.65 -9.46
N GLN A 734 -40.87 -22.39 -8.16
CA GLN A 734 -40.97 -23.41 -7.13
C GLN A 734 -42.26 -24.22 -7.28
N ALA A 735 -43.41 -23.57 -7.45
CA ALA A 735 -44.68 -24.25 -7.67
C ALA A 735 -44.66 -25.11 -8.94
N ALA A 736 -44.03 -24.64 -10.01
CA ALA A 736 -43.88 -25.40 -11.25
C ALA A 736 -42.98 -26.66 -11.08
N LEU A 737 -41.87 -26.53 -10.34
CA LEU A 737 -41.00 -27.67 -10.00
C LEU A 737 -41.71 -28.66 -9.08
N ASP A 738 -42.39 -28.18 -8.04
CA ASP A 738 -43.14 -28.99 -7.09
C ASP A 738 -44.22 -29.81 -7.81
N ALA A 739 -44.96 -29.20 -8.74
CA ALA A 739 -45.97 -29.89 -9.52
C ALA A 739 -45.38 -30.97 -10.44
N GLN A 740 -44.25 -30.71 -11.09
CA GLN A 740 -43.66 -31.66 -12.05
C GLN A 740 -42.87 -32.79 -11.39
N VAL A 741 -42.16 -32.50 -10.31
CA VAL A 741 -41.33 -33.48 -9.57
C VAL A 741 -42.15 -34.19 -8.48
N ASN A 742 -43.23 -33.58 -7.99
CA ASN A 742 -44.05 -34.01 -6.86
C ASN A 742 -43.28 -34.00 -5.53
N PHE A 743 -42.58 -32.91 -5.23
CA PHE A 743 -41.82 -32.74 -3.99
C PHE A 743 -42.75 -32.79 -2.76
N SER A 744 -42.24 -33.40 -1.69
CA SER A 744 -42.85 -33.46 -0.37
C SER A 744 -42.26 -32.40 0.56
N ASN A 745 -42.89 -32.18 1.72
CA ASN A 745 -42.38 -31.28 2.76
C ASN A 745 -40.96 -31.61 3.23
N ARG A 746 -40.54 -32.88 3.10
CA ARG A 746 -39.19 -33.34 3.46
C ARG A 746 -38.12 -32.77 2.50
N GLU A 747 -38.49 -32.53 1.25
CA GLU A 747 -37.61 -32.11 0.15
C GLU A 747 -37.64 -30.57 -0.05
N ARG A 748 -38.10 -29.81 0.95
CA ARG A 748 -38.24 -28.34 0.87
C ARG A 748 -36.97 -27.60 0.46
N PHE A 749 -35.78 -28.11 0.85
CA PHE A 749 -34.51 -27.50 0.47
C PHE A 749 -34.20 -27.74 -1.00
N TRP A 750 -34.46 -28.95 -1.50
CA TRP A 750 -34.27 -29.31 -2.91
C TRP A 750 -35.14 -28.42 -3.81
N SER A 751 -36.43 -28.36 -3.49
CA SER A 751 -37.42 -27.51 -4.16
C SER A 751 -36.99 -26.04 -4.16
N GLY A 752 -36.68 -25.47 -2.98
CA GLY A 752 -36.33 -24.06 -2.86
C GLY A 752 -35.02 -23.68 -3.55
N VAL A 753 -33.99 -24.52 -3.46
CA VAL A 753 -32.68 -24.27 -4.11
C VAL A 753 -32.79 -24.34 -5.62
N ALA A 754 -33.46 -25.38 -6.15
CA ALA A 754 -33.68 -25.51 -7.59
C ALA A 754 -34.49 -24.34 -8.14
N ALA A 755 -35.53 -23.90 -7.41
CA ALA A 755 -36.31 -22.73 -7.77
C ALA A 755 -35.48 -21.44 -7.79
N CYS A 756 -34.62 -21.23 -6.79
CA CYS A 756 -33.73 -20.06 -6.75
C CYS A 756 -32.75 -20.04 -7.93
N ASN A 757 -32.10 -21.17 -8.24
CA ASN A 757 -31.15 -21.25 -9.36
C ASN A 757 -31.84 -20.96 -10.70
N ILE A 758 -32.98 -21.60 -10.98
CA ILE A 758 -33.71 -21.39 -12.24
C ILE A 758 -34.27 -19.97 -12.33
N ALA A 759 -34.93 -19.46 -11.29
CA ALA A 759 -35.49 -18.11 -11.32
C ALA A 759 -34.38 -17.05 -11.42
N GLY A 760 -33.25 -17.25 -10.73
CA GLY A 760 -32.09 -16.39 -10.84
C GLY A 760 -31.51 -16.36 -12.27
N ALA A 761 -31.48 -17.52 -12.94
CA ALA A 761 -31.09 -17.59 -14.34
C ALA A 761 -32.09 -16.87 -15.26
N LEU A 762 -33.40 -17.02 -15.06
CA LEU A 762 -34.43 -16.31 -15.84
C LEU A 762 -34.29 -14.79 -15.71
N ILE A 763 -33.98 -14.30 -14.50
CA ILE A 763 -33.70 -12.89 -14.28
C ILE A 763 -32.40 -12.49 -15.01
N ALA A 764 -31.34 -13.29 -14.93
CA ALA A 764 -30.07 -13.00 -15.61
C ALA A 764 -30.23 -12.96 -17.14
N GLU A 765 -31.02 -13.86 -17.73
CA GLU A 765 -31.39 -13.86 -19.16
C GLU A 765 -32.20 -12.60 -19.52
N LYS A 766 -33.20 -12.23 -18.71
CA LYS A 766 -33.98 -10.99 -18.89
C LYS A 766 -33.10 -9.73 -18.89
N LEU A 767 -32.00 -9.75 -18.15
CA LEU A 767 -31.02 -8.66 -18.09
C LEU A 767 -29.95 -8.71 -19.19
N GLY A 768 -30.00 -9.72 -20.07
CA GLY A 768 -29.00 -9.93 -21.12
C GLY A 768 -27.61 -10.27 -20.58
N LEU A 769 -27.53 -10.86 -19.38
CA LEU A 769 -26.28 -11.28 -18.75
C LEU A 769 -25.84 -12.67 -19.22
N ILE A 770 -26.79 -13.53 -19.56
CA ILE A 770 -26.56 -14.88 -20.07
C ILE A 770 -27.49 -15.15 -21.25
N ASP A 771 -27.05 -15.99 -22.17
CA ASP A 771 -27.83 -16.48 -23.31
C ASP A 771 -27.77 -18.02 -23.28
N ILE A 772 -28.59 -18.63 -22.44
CA ILE A 772 -28.63 -20.08 -22.19
C ILE A 772 -30.09 -20.52 -22.21
N ASP A 773 -30.44 -21.61 -22.91
CA ASP A 773 -31.81 -22.17 -22.91
C ASP A 773 -32.20 -22.72 -21.52
N ILE A 774 -32.76 -21.86 -20.68
CA ILE A 774 -33.19 -22.20 -19.33
C ILE A 774 -34.33 -23.22 -19.35
N LYS A 775 -35.16 -23.30 -20.40
CA LYS A 775 -36.22 -24.32 -20.51
C LYS A 775 -35.61 -25.70 -20.67
N ARG A 776 -34.52 -25.83 -21.43
CA ARG A 776 -33.76 -27.09 -21.56
C ARG A 776 -33.18 -27.51 -20.21
N VAL A 777 -32.53 -26.59 -19.51
CA VAL A 777 -31.98 -26.85 -18.16
C VAL A 777 -33.09 -27.22 -17.17
N PHE A 778 -34.24 -26.53 -17.21
CA PHE A 778 -35.40 -26.85 -16.35
C PHE A 778 -35.91 -28.27 -16.57
N LYS A 779 -36.04 -28.73 -17.82
CA LYS A 779 -36.46 -30.11 -18.13
C LYS A 779 -35.47 -31.12 -17.58
N TRP A 780 -34.18 -30.86 -17.72
CA TRP A 780 -33.13 -31.69 -17.14
C TRP A 780 -33.24 -31.74 -15.61
N VAL A 781 -33.38 -30.59 -14.95
CA VAL A 781 -33.57 -30.50 -13.49
C VAL A 781 -34.75 -31.37 -13.03
N VAL A 782 -35.90 -31.30 -13.70
CA VAL A 782 -37.07 -32.12 -13.35
C VAL A 782 -36.77 -33.62 -13.44
N GLN A 783 -36.05 -34.05 -14.48
CA GLN A 783 -35.65 -35.45 -14.65
C GLN A 783 -34.65 -35.89 -13.58
N GLU A 784 -33.66 -35.04 -13.30
CA GLU A 784 -32.60 -35.33 -12.34
C GLU A 784 -33.15 -35.44 -10.91
N PHE A 785 -34.01 -34.53 -10.49
CA PHE A 785 -34.64 -34.65 -9.17
C PHE A 785 -35.56 -35.87 -9.08
N LYS A 786 -36.27 -36.26 -10.14
CA LYS A 786 -37.02 -37.52 -10.16
C LYS A 786 -36.12 -38.75 -10.03
N ARG A 787 -34.91 -38.71 -10.59
CA ARG A 787 -33.88 -39.75 -10.42
C ARG A 787 -33.39 -39.80 -8.98
N MET A 788 -32.94 -38.67 -8.44
CA MET A 788 -32.47 -38.56 -7.06
C MET A 788 -33.49 -39.08 -6.04
N ARG A 789 -34.78 -38.76 -6.22
CA ARG A 789 -35.86 -39.27 -5.36
C ARG A 789 -36.02 -40.79 -5.38
N LYS A 790 -35.71 -41.44 -6.50
CA LYS A 790 -35.76 -42.90 -6.61
C LYS A 790 -34.56 -43.58 -5.95
N GLU A 791 -33.41 -42.91 -5.93
CA GLU A 791 -32.16 -43.40 -5.35
C GLU A 791 -32.12 -43.18 -3.84
N ILE A 792 -32.54 -42.00 -3.39
CA ILE A 792 -32.59 -41.60 -1.98
C ILE A 792 -33.95 -42.01 -1.42
N LYS A 793 -34.16 -43.32 -1.28
CA LYS A 793 -35.33 -43.85 -0.57
C LYS A 793 -35.09 -43.74 0.94
N PRO A 794 -36.12 -43.37 1.73
CA PRO A 794 -36.05 -43.59 3.17
C PRO A 794 -35.73 -45.07 3.41
N PRO A 795 -34.86 -45.40 4.36
CA PRO A 795 -34.63 -46.80 4.69
C PRO A 795 -35.99 -47.43 4.99
N ALA A 796 -36.39 -48.40 4.17
CA ALA A 796 -37.37 -49.37 4.58
C ALA A 796 -36.65 -50.21 5.63
N THR A 797 -36.64 -49.73 6.88
CA THR A 797 -36.06 -50.49 7.98
C THR A 797 -36.92 -51.72 8.12
N ASN A 798 -36.56 -52.79 7.41
CA ASN A 798 -37.09 -54.10 7.70
C ASN A 798 -36.50 -54.43 9.07
N GLN A 799 -37.24 -54.16 10.15
CA GLN A 799 -36.69 -54.17 11.51
C GLN A 799 -36.06 -55.52 11.88
N ALA A 800 -36.46 -56.59 11.17
CA ALA A 800 -35.84 -57.89 11.14
C ALA A 800 -34.37 -57.88 10.66
N SER A 801 -34.02 -57.15 9.60
CA SER A 801 -32.68 -57.15 9.02
C SER A 801 -31.62 -56.62 9.98
N VAL A 802 -31.98 -55.67 10.85
CA VAL A 802 -31.06 -55.15 11.87
C VAL A 802 -30.66 -56.23 12.88
N ILE A 803 -31.60 -57.11 13.26
CA ILE A 803 -31.32 -58.24 14.14
C ILE A 803 -30.48 -59.28 13.39
N THR A 804 -30.78 -59.57 12.13
CA THR A 804 -29.97 -60.49 11.30
C THR A 804 -28.53 -60.01 11.14
N GLU A 805 -28.31 -58.74 10.79
CA GLU A 805 -26.97 -58.13 10.69
C GLU A 805 -26.24 -58.12 12.04
N PHE A 806 -26.96 -57.93 13.15
CA PHE A 806 -26.39 -58.06 14.49
C PHE A 806 -25.87 -59.48 14.73
N LEU A 807 -26.65 -60.51 14.39
CA LEU A 807 -26.25 -61.91 14.54
C LEU A 807 -25.05 -62.26 13.65
N ASP A 808 -25.07 -61.81 12.40
CA ASP A 808 -23.99 -62.06 11.44
C ASP A 808 -22.66 -61.44 11.89
N SER A 809 -22.69 -60.19 12.37
CA SER A 809 -21.50 -59.52 12.92
C SER A 809 -20.99 -60.13 14.23
N HIS A 810 -21.79 -60.97 14.89
CA HIS A 810 -21.46 -61.62 16.16
C HIS A 810 -21.45 -63.15 16.06
N ARG A 811 -21.29 -63.76 14.87
CA ARG A 811 -21.30 -65.23 14.68
C ARG A 811 -20.39 -65.98 15.66
N GLY A 812 -19.18 -65.49 15.90
CA GLY A 812 -18.24 -66.09 16.85
C GLY A 812 -18.60 -65.94 18.34
N SER A 813 -19.66 -65.19 18.65
CA SER A 813 -20.15 -64.88 20.00
C SER A 813 -21.51 -65.52 20.30
N ILE A 814 -21.96 -66.45 19.45
CA ILE A 814 -23.24 -67.16 19.58
C ILE A 814 -23.00 -68.51 20.29
N LEU A 815 -23.75 -68.75 21.36
CA LEU A 815 -23.90 -70.07 22.00
C LEU A 815 -25.20 -70.70 21.50
N VAL A 816 -25.14 -71.92 20.97
CA VAL A 816 -26.34 -72.71 20.61
C VAL A 816 -26.41 -73.91 21.55
N ILE A 817 -27.44 -73.97 22.38
CA ILE A 817 -27.64 -75.01 23.39
C ILE A 817 -29.12 -75.14 23.72
N ASN A 818 -29.62 -76.35 23.93
CA ASN A 818 -31.02 -76.56 24.31
C ASN A 818 -31.31 -75.96 25.70
N GLY A 819 -32.46 -75.30 25.83
CA GLY A 819 -32.91 -74.61 27.04
C GLY A 819 -33.44 -75.55 28.12
N ASP A 820 -34.08 -76.66 27.71
CA ASP A 820 -34.62 -77.68 28.59
C ASP A 820 -33.59 -78.77 28.92
N ALA A 821 -33.52 -79.16 30.19
CA ALA A 821 -32.73 -80.33 30.61
C ALA A 821 -33.45 -81.63 30.20
N ASP A 822 -32.68 -82.67 29.87
CA ASP A 822 -33.24 -83.98 29.55
C ASP A 822 -34.03 -84.54 30.75
N LYS A 823 -35.36 -84.66 30.57
CA LYS A 823 -36.31 -85.09 31.60
C LYS A 823 -36.06 -86.53 32.10
N ARG A 824 -35.23 -87.33 31.43
CA ARG A 824 -34.93 -88.72 31.83
C ARG A 824 -33.65 -88.88 32.64
N THR A 825 -32.70 -87.95 32.57
CA THR A 825 -31.34 -88.12 33.15
C THR A 825 -30.91 -86.98 34.08
N GLY A 826 -31.54 -85.81 34.01
CA GLY A 826 -31.20 -84.65 34.84
C GLY A 826 -29.82 -84.04 34.54
N MET A 827 -29.14 -84.50 33.47
CA MET A 827 -27.84 -83.95 33.04
C MET A 827 -28.03 -82.77 32.09
N GLU A 828 -27.19 -81.74 32.22
CA GLU A 828 -27.14 -80.61 31.29
C GLU A 828 -26.64 -81.09 29.92
N GLN A 829 -27.37 -80.77 28.85
CA GLN A 829 -26.95 -81.14 27.48
C GLN A 829 -25.73 -80.31 27.07
N LEU A 830 -24.77 -80.96 26.38
CA LEU A 830 -23.60 -80.27 25.85
C LEU A 830 -24.01 -79.24 24.78
N PRO A 831 -23.32 -78.09 24.69
CA PRO A 831 -23.60 -77.09 23.66
C PRO A 831 -23.47 -77.67 22.25
N ILE A 832 -24.43 -77.36 21.39
CA ILE A 832 -24.38 -77.65 19.95
C ILE A 832 -23.26 -76.79 19.31
N LEU A 833 -23.19 -75.52 19.70
CA LEU A 833 -22.15 -74.59 19.29
C LEU A 833 -21.66 -73.79 20.51
N GLU A 834 -20.36 -73.84 20.78
CA GLU A 834 -19.73 -72.98 21.79
C GLU A 834 -19.25 -71.67 21.12
N PRO A 835 -19.36 -70.52 21.82
CA PRO A 835 -18.84 -69.26 21.31
C PRO A 835 -17.30 -69.28 21.29
N LYS A 836 -16.70 -68.75 20.22
CA LYS A 836 -15.24 -68.55 20.07
C LYS A 836 -14.76 -67.27 20.82
N PHE A 837 -15.64 -66.29 21.00
CA PHE A 837 -15.35 -65.01 21.67
C PHE A 837 -16.29 -64.77 22.87
N GLU A 838 -16.38 -63.52 23.36
CA GLU A 838 -17.32 -63.17 24.45
C GLU A 838 -18.75 -63.57 24.09
N LEU A 839 -19.50 -64.11 25.06
CA LEU A 839 -20.87 -64.55 24.83
C LEU A 839 -21.83 -63.36 24.75
N VAL A 840 -22.39 -63.13 23.57
CA VAL A 840 -23.33 -62.02 23.29
C VAL A 840 -24.74 -62.54 23.02
N VAL A 841 -24.84 -63.69 22.36
CA VAL A 841 -26.11 -64.27 21.92
C VAL A 841 -26.21 -65.71 22.40
N ARG A 842 -27.36 -66.09 22.94
CA ARG A 842 -27.68 -67.47 23.29
C ARG A 842 -28.91 -67.89 22.51
N TRP A 843 -28.85 -69.04 21.85
CA TRP A 843 -29.96 -69.62 21.12
C TRP A 843 -30.31 -70.99 21.70
N GLU A 844 -31.60 -71.18 21.96
CA GLU A 844 -32.23 -72.40 22.43
C GLU A 844 -33.15 -72.99 21.33
N PRO A 845 -32.64 -73.91 20.48
CA PRO A 845 -33.39 -74.46 19.34
C PRO A 845 -34.63 -75.26 19.74
N ASP A 846 -34.58 -75.96 20.88
CA ASP A 846 -35.68 -76.75 21.44
C ASP A 846 -36.90 -75.91 21.84
N THR A 847 -36.65 -74.70 22.37
CA THR A 847 -37.70 -73.75 22.78
C THR A 847 -38.01 -72.70 21.72
N ASN A 848 -37.27 -72.69 20.61
CA ASN A 848 -37.28 -71.65 19.58
C ASN A 848 -37.01 -70.24 20.12
N LEU A 849 -36.23 -70.11 21.20
CA LEU A 849 -35.94 -68.81 21.82
C LEU A 849 -34.52 -68.34 21.53
N LEU A 850 -34.41 -67.08 21.15
CA LEU A 850 -33.15 -66.36 20.98
C LEU A 850 -33.03 -65.28 22.07
N PHE A 851 -31.89 -65.26 22.75
CA PHE A 851 -31.55 -64.28 23.77
C PHE A 851 -30.38 -63.44 23.27
N ILE A 852 -30.54 -62.11 23.25
CA ILE A 852 -29.46 -61.18 22.89
C ILE A 852 -29.17 -60.29 24.09
N ASN A 853 -27.90 -60.16 24.49
CA ASN A 853 -27.51 -59.29 25.59
C ASN A 853 -27.99 -57.84 25.34
N ALA A 854 -28.80 -57.32 26.27
CA ALA A 854 -29.50 -56.04 26.10
C ALA A 854 -28.54 -54.85 26.00
N SER A 855 -27.42 -54.88 26.73
CA SER A 855 -26.40 -53.82 26.68
C SER A 855 -25.68 -53.81 25.34
N LYS A 856 -25.33 -54.99 24.82
CA LYS A 856 -24.62 -55.14 23.54
C LYS A 856 -25.50 -54.75 22.35
N LEU A 857 -26.77 -55.17 22.34
CA LEU A 857 -27.72 -54.76 21.30
C LEU A 857 -27.99 -53.25 21.34
N ARG A 858 -28.18 -52.68 22.53
CA ARG A 858 -28.34 -51.23 22.70
C ARG A 858 -27.12 -50.46 22.20
N LYS A 859 -25.92 -50.90 22.54
CA LYS A 859 -24.68 -50.29 22.04
C LYS A 859 -24.62 -50.36 20.52
N TYR A 860 -24.88 -51.52 19.92
CA TYR A 860 -24.88 -51.70 18.47
C TYR A 860 -25.88 -50.76 17.76
N CYS A 861 -27.10 -50.65 18.28
CA CYS A 861 -28.11 -49.74 17.73
C CYS A 861 -27.69 -48.27 17.93
N SER A 862 -27.15 -47.91 19.10
CA SER A 862 -26.68 -46.55 19.39
C SER A 862 -25.52 -46.12 18.48
N ASP A 863 -24.54 -47.00 18.29
CA ASP A 863 -23.37 -46.74 17.44
C ASP A 863 -23.77 -46.52 15.97
N ARG A 864 -24.88 -47.12 15.52
CA ARG A 864 -25.47 -46.94 14.18
C ARG A 864 -26.61 -45.92 14.09
N GLN A 865 -26.89 -45.21 15.19
CA GLN A 865 -27.99 -44.25 15.34
C GLN A 865 -29.38 -44.82 15.03
N ILE A 866 -29.59 -46.12 15.32
CA ILE A 866 -30.88 -46.79 15.17
C ILE A 866 -31.64 -46.75 16.50
N THR A 867 -32.91 -46.33 16.46
CA THR A 867 -33.78 -46.35 17.65
C THR A 867 -34.17 -47.79 18.00
N LEU A 868 -33.48 -48.39 18.98
CA LEU A 868 -33.77 -49.76 19.45
C LEU A 868 -35.25 -49.93 19.84
N LYS A 869 -35.86 -48.91 20.46
CA LYS A 869 -37.27 -48.96 20.85
C LYS A 869 -38.21 -49.19 19.67
N ASP A 870 -37.91 -48.59 18.52
CA ASP A 870 -38.76 -48.69 17.32
C ASP A 870 -38.65 -50.09 16.70
N ILE A 871 -37.44 -50.66 16.67
CA ILE A 871 -37.20 -52.06 16.29
C ILE A 871 -38.00 -53.01 17.17
N LEU A 872 -37.82 -52.90 18.49
CA LEU A 872 -38.46 -53.80 19.45
C LEU A 872 -39.98 -53.65 19.46
N SER A 873 -40.50 -52.42 19.26
CA SER A 873 -41.94 -52.19 19.18
C SER A 873 -42.54 -52.82 17.94
N ALA A 874 -41.84 -52.78 16.81
CA ALA A 874 -42.31 -53.41 15.59
C ALA A 874 -42.24 -54.94 15.64
N LEU A 875 -41.15 -55.50 16.16
CA LEU A 875 -41.02 -56.93 16.44
C LEU A 875 -41.93 -57.39 17.60
N ALA A 876 -42.55 -56.47 18.36
CA ALA A 876 -43.60 -56.84 19.30
C ALA A 876 -44.96 -56.97 18.60
N VAL A 877 -45.19 -56.25 17.50
CA VAL A 877 -46.44 -56.29 16.73
C VAL A 877 -46.61 -57.62 15.99
N ASP A 878 -45.53 -58.18 15.46
CA ASP A 878 -45.53 -59.50 14.80
C ASP A 878 -45.42 -60.68 15.80
N GLY A 879 -45.27 -60.38 17.10
CA GLY A 879 -45.19 -61.36 18.18
C GLY A 879 -43.82 -62.02 18.34
N SER A 880 -42.81 -61.57 17.59
CA SER A 880 -41.44 -62.10 17.62
C SER A 880 -40.63 -61.64 18.83
N TYR A 881 -40.98 -60.53 19.49
CA TYR A 881 -40.25 -59.99 20.64
C TYR A 881 -40.98 -60.24 21.97
N GLY A 882 -40.31 -60.92 22.89
CA GLY A 882 -40.82 -61.35 24.19
C GLY A 882 -40.44 -60.46 25.37
N GLY A 883 -39.78 -59.32 25.15
CA GLY A 883 -39.36 -58.41 26.22
C GLY A 883 -37.92 -58.62 26.72
N VAL A 884 -37.61 -58.02 27.86
CA VAL A 884 -36.31 -58.16 28.54
C VAL A 884 -36.45 -59.13 29.72
N VAL A 885 -35.54 -60.09 29.81
CA VAL A 885 -35.47 -61.04 30.93
C VAL A 885 -34.06 -61.12 31.49
N LYS A 886 -33.94 -61.52 32.76
CA LYS A 886 -32.64 -61.82 33.37
C LYS A 886 -32.25 -63.27 33.07
N LYS A 887 -31.36 -63.46 32.10
CA LYS A 887 -30.94 -64.80 31.62
C LYS A 887 -29.48 -65.07 32.00
N ARG A 888 -29.19 -66.29 32.49
CA ARG A 888 -27.82 -66.78 32.61
C ARG A 888 -27.36 -67.28 31.24
N MET A 889 -26.72 -66.40 30.47
CA MET A 889 -26.38 -66.66 29.08
C MET A 889 -25.52 -67.91 28.90
N GLY A 890 -24.57 -68.19 29.81
CA GLY A 890 -23.65 -69.32 29.72
C GLY A 890 -24.16 -70.64 30.33
N LYS A 891 -25.40 -70.71 30.85
CA LYS A 891 -25.92 -71.93 31.52
C LYS A 891 -25.81 -73.16 30.60
N GLY A 892 -25.24 -74.27 31.08
CA GLY A 892 -24.92 -75.44 30.26
C GLY A 892 -23.54 -75.40 29.57
N THR A 893 -22.70 -74.41 29.86
CA THR A 893 -21.27 -74.39 29.49
C THR A 893 -20.39 -74.54 30.73
N LYS A 894 -19.08 -74.75 30.53
CA LYS A 894 -18.09 -74.84 31.63
C LYS A 894 -17.97 -73.55 32.47
N ILE A 895 -18.44 -72.41 31.95
CA ILE A 895 -18.37 -71.10 32.61
C ILE A 895 -19.76 -70.43 32.55
N PRO A 896 -20.71 -70.84 33.41
CA PRO A 896 -22.13 -70.46 33.26
C PRO A 896 -22.43 -68.97 33.46
N GLY A 897 -21.53 -68.21 34.10
CA GLY A 897 -21.66 -66.77 34.29
C GLY A 897 -22.83 -66.33 35.20
N ALA A 898 -22.87 -65.04 35.53
CA ALA A 898 -23.99 -64.42 36.24
C ALA A 898 -25.15 -64.11 35.28
N GLY A 899 -26.36 -63.92 35.82
CA GLY A 899 -27.52 -63.53 35.01
C GLY A 899 -27.39 -62.09 34.49
N THR A 900 -27.53 -61.90 33.18
CA THR A 900 -27.52 -60.61 32.50
C THR A 900 -28.89 -60.29 31.92
N ASP A 901 -29.18 -59.01 31.68
CA ASP A 901 -30.39 -58.61 30.99
C ASP A 901 -30.25 -58.96 29.49
N ALA A 902 -31.22 -59.68 28.96
CA ALA A 902 -31.26 -60.11 27.58
C ALA A 902 -32.64 -59.85 26.96
N HIS A 903 -32.65 -59.36 25.73
CA HIS A 903 -33.85 -59.32 24.89
C HIS A 903 -34.19 -60.74 24.43
N VAL A 904 -35.45 -61.13 24.58
CA VAL A 904 -35.95 -62.45 24.16
C VAL A 904 -36.68 -62.29 22.84
N PHE A 905 -36.37 -63.17 21.89
CA PHE A 905 -37.07 -63.27 20.62
C PHE A 905 -37.56 -64.70 20.42
N ASP A 906 -38.81 -64.84 19.96
CA ASP A 906 -39.45 -66.11 19.62
C ASP A 906 -39.27 -66.37 18.13
N CYS A 907 -38.30 -67.21 17.78
CA CYS A 907 -37.95 -67.53 16.39
C CYS A 907 -38.99 -68.41 15.68
N SER A 908 -40.06 -68.86 16.37
CA SER A 908 -41.18 -69.56 15.74
C SER A 908 -42.24 -68.61 15.16
N LYS A 909 -42.14 -67.31 15.46
CA LYS A 909 -43.08 -66.28 15.04
C LYS A 909 -42.36 -65.21 14.24
N GLY A 910 -42.98 -64.71 13.18
CA GLY A 910 -42.38 -63.71 12.29
C GLY A 910 -41.26 -64.27 11.41
N ASP A 911 -40.92 -63.56 10.35
CA ASP A 911 -40.03 -64.02 9.28
C ASP A 911 -38.63 -63.39 9.40
N PHE A 912 -38.08 -63.36 10.63
CA PHE A 912 -36.87 -62.58 10.93
C PHE A 912 -35.56 -63.41 10.96
N ILE A 913 -35.63 -64.74 11.10
CA ILE A 913 -34.47 -65.66 11.08
C ILE A 913 -34.89 -67.05 10.52
N ASP A 914 -34.18 -67.56 9.50
CA ASP A 914 -34.24 -68.98 9.10
C ASP A 914 -33.41 -69.84 10.07
N VAL A 915 -34.12 -70.40 11.05
CA VAL A 915 -33.56 -71.18 12.16
C VAL A 915 -32.80 -72.42 11.70
N SER A 916 -33.36 -73.11 10.71
CA SER A 916 -32.81 -74.35 10.14
C SER A 916 -31.54 -74.10 9.34
N GLY A 917 -31.57 -73.13 8.43
CA GLY A 917 -30.44 -72.82 7.56
C GLY A 917 -29.23 -72.27 8.33
N TYR A 918 -29.46 -71.38 9.30
CA TYR A 918 -28.38 -70.74 10.05
C TYR A 918 -27.66 -71.71 11.01
N THR A 919 -28.40 -72.61 11.67
CA THR A 919 -27.82 -73.62 12.56
C THR A 919 -26.99 -74.65 11.78
N GLN A 920 -27.48 -75.07 10.61
CA GLN A 920 -26.80 -76.03 9.74
C GLN A 920 -25.51 -75.43 9.14
N ALA A 921 -25.53 -74.14 8.76
CA ALA A 921 -24.35 -73.41 8.31
C ALA A 921 -23.28 -73.28 9.40
N LEU A 922 -23.68 -72.99 10.64
CA LEU A 922 -22.75 -72.91 11.77
C LEU A 922 -22.14 -74.28 12.13
N GLN A 923 -22.90 -75.36 12.02
CA GLN A 923 -22.39 -76.72 12.22
C GLN A 923 -21.39 -77.12 11.13
N ASN A 924 -21.70 -76.87 9.86
CA ASN A 924 -20.80 -77.19 8.75
C ASN A 924 -19.47 -76.41 8.82
N SER A 925 -19.48 -75.17 9.34
CA SER A 925 -18.26 -74.37 9.54
C SER A 925 -17.30 -74.93 10.60
N LYS A 926 -17.80 -75.77 11.52
CA LYS A 926 -16.97 -76.44 12.53
C LYS A 926 -16.23 -77.65 11.95
N ASP A 927 -16.80 -78.31 10.96
CA ASP A 927 -16.20 -79.50 10.35
C ASP A 927 -15.04 -79.14 9.41
N GLU A 928 -15.04 -77.96 8.78
CA GLU A 928 -13.93 -77.47 7.94
C GLU A 928 -12.68 -77.06 8.76
N ASP A 929 -12.83 -76.59 10.00
CA ASP A 929 -11.74 -76.19 10.90
C ASP A 929 -11.03 -77.40 11.58
N THR A 930 -11.44 -78.65 11.28
CA THR A 930 -10.93 -79.88 11.92
C THR A 930 -10.26 -80.89 10.98
N GLN A 931 -9.97 -80.52 9.73
CA GLN A 931 -9.01 -81.28 8.92
C GLN A 931 -7.58 -80.74 9.14
N PRO A 932 -6.61 -81.60 9.48
CA PRO A 932 -5.25 -81.19 9.86
C PRO A 932 -4.44 -80.58 8.71
#